data_AF-A0A4P2QZH5-F1
#
_entry.id   AF-A0A4P2QZH5-F1
#
_cell.length_a   1.000
_cell.length_b   1.000
_cell.length_c   1.000
_cell.angle_alpha   90.00
_cell.angle_beta   90.00
_cell.angle_gamma   90.00
#
_symmetry.space_group_name_H-M   'P 1'
#
loop_
_entity.id
_entity.type
_entity.pdbx_description
1 polymer ?
#
loop_
_entity_poly.entity_id
_entity_poly.type
_entity_poly.pdbx_seq_one_letter_code
_entity_poly.pdbx_strand_id
1 'polypeptide(L)'
;MFPLTLRCASLYHRTMKYASILLATLSLGLSPLSASALITQPNGTIMPRDSENGEVQLYTLFERRGEAIDYQADGNTAPSTFSPLCGFTAELVLTQTGARLGVGWYNVDPAATAPPSLDDIHPIVPAGAPVGTIVTAADIRSDPAYAGGQIGFALIGAQTHYSEQRWNQVCTGCTPPGPWVTAVIYTSMVTPNAFYVAFEDGSVGPDPDDFNNDGDYNDYVYFFSGLTCTGGGEPCDTGLPGVCAPGVTQCAADGLTCQGLVPSSQETCDGLDNDCNGTADEGDLCPADHVCDRGVCVQACGRGEFVCPPEKECNAAGFCVDPACADVVCDAGQVCAGGQCRAACDGVQCPFPTVCRVGVCVDPCSNVTCEEGTVCDGGVCKPSCPCTPCPSGRACEEESGLCRESACVGVACPSGQRCDAGACVDACAGAVCPSGQICAGGACVDDASATATSGPTGSTGASLDSGAGGGVADPAGSGGTGGAGGAGAPGRRRGRLGWRRRGRRLWLPRGRRAGLARGAARGDRAGAGRRAPPAARQRLREGRARPPVNRAGGAGGADASSTGGGGGGAPIACGGSAGATCGETEYCETPDDACPGEAQGVCAPRPSRWDCPEECAGGCGCDQRVYCNACTAHAAGMNVSADTSCASGDYEIVSRDRVYVHHADLAANRRLTLYLTWPTQSDPRYAGVELPELWALLDVALTGDMRDCTEPRTPGAEGRYPVTGATGIMSWETEPNTGIPCVIDMDIAVTLDGEPATERFQAKGVVVDNTCL
;
A
#
# COMPACT_ATOMS: atom_id res chain seq x y z
N MET A 1 57.65 40.24 11.23
CA MET A 1 59.03 39.70 11.16
C MET A 1 58.95 38.21 10.83
N PHE A 2 59.83 37.72 9.95
CA PHE A 2 60.23 36.29 9.86
C PHE A 2 60.97 35.88 11.18
N PRO A 3 61.23 34.59 11.52
CA PRO A 3 61.63 33.53 10.58
C PRO A 3 61.19 32.05 10.82
N LEU A 4 61.44 31.24 9.77
CA LEU A 4 61.86 29.81 9.69
C LEU A 4 61.25 28.77 10.68
N THR A 5 60.58 27.67 10.29
CA THR A 5 60.91 26.52 9.38
C THR A 5 62.05 25.60 9.80
N LEU A 6 61.81 24.27 9.85
CA LEU A 6 62.53 23.28 9.01
C LEU A 6 61.82 21.89 8.98
N ARG A 7 62.29 20.99 8.10
CA ARG A 7 61.82 19.60 7.86
C ARG A 7 62.94 18.57 8.12
N CYS A 8 62.57 17.32 8.44
CA CYS A 8 63.23 16.05 8.05
C CYS A 8 62.31 14.86 8.43
N ALA A 9 62.14 13.72 7.73
CA ALA A 9 62.90 12.98 6.70
C ALA A 9 64.12 12.20 7.26
N SER A 10 64.40 10.92 6.94
CA SER A 10 63.69 9.87 6.15
C SER A 10 64.36 8.48 6.38
N LEU A 11 63.84 7.40 5.73
CA LEU A 11 64.47 6.04 5.55
C LEU A 11 64.60 5.19 6.85
N TYR A 12 64.79 3.86 6.91
CA TYR A 12 64.58 2.63 6.09
C TYR A 12 64.78 1.43 7.08
N HIS A 13 64.57 0.12 6.88
CA HIS A 13 64.20 -0.87 5.81
C HIS A 13 63.78 -2.17 6.60
N ARG A 14 63.30 -3.34 6.11
CA ARG A 14 62.99 -4.04 4.82
C ARG A 14 61.84 -5.05 5.13
N THR A 15 61.32 -5.98 4.31
CA THR A 15 61.92 -7.02 3.43
C THR A 15 61.05 -7.36 2.19
N MET A 16 61.73 -7.93 1.18
CA MET A 16 61.19 -8.54 -0.06
C MET A 16 60.76 -10.03 0.18
N LYS A 17 60.09 -10.80 -0.70
CA LYS A 17 59.98 -10.80 -2.19
C LYS A 17 58.90 -11.79 -2.72
N TYR A 18 58.39 -11.54 -3.94
CA TYR A 18 57.79 -12.48 -4.94
C TYR A 18 56.45 -13.22 -4.64
N ALA A 19 55.56 -13.50 -5.63
CA ALA A 19 55.41 -12.99 -7.02
C ALA A 19 54.08 -13.42 -7.71
N SER A 20 53.63 -12.62 -8.70
CA SER A 20 52.83 -13.01 -9.90
C SER A 20 51.34 -13.44 -9.75
N ILE A 21 50.41 -13.22 -10.71
CA ILE A 21 50.42 -12.52 -12.03
C ILE A 21 49.00 -11.99 -12.42
N LEU A 22 48.89 -11.29 -13.56
CA LEU A 22 47.69 -10.73 -14.26
C LEU A 22 46.37 -11.56 -14.16
N LEU A 23 45.15 -11.03 -14.34
CA LEU A 23 44.66 -9.95 -15.23
C LEU A 23 43.59 -9.04 -14.57
N ALA A 24 43.43 -7.82 -15.10
CA ALA A 24 42.21 -7.03 -14.97
C ALA A 24 41.79 -6.51 -16.36
N THR A 25 40.61 -6.90 -16.83
CA THR A 25 40.06 -6.52 -18.15
C THR A 25 39.41 -5.13 -18.09
N LEU A 26 39.69 -4.30 -19.08
CA LEU A 26 39.10 -2.97 -19.22
C LEU A 26 37.69 -3.08 -19.81
N SER A 27 36.70 -3.28 -18.95
CA SER A 27 35.28 -3.23 -19.32
C SER A 27 34.86 -1.78 -19.57
N LEU A 28 34.92 -1.31 -20.82
CA LEU A 28 34.14 -0.13 -21.22
C LEU A 28 32.67 -0.54 -21.29
N GLY A 29 31.98 -0.45 -20.15
CA GLY A 29 30.53 -0.32 -20.17
C GLY A 29 30.20 1.03 -20.78
N LEU A 30 29.73 1.04 -22.03
CA LEU A 30 28.93 2.16 -22.52
C LEU A 30 27.56 2.05 -21.87
N SER A 31 27.43 2.63 -20.67
CA SER A 31 26.11 3.09 -20.24
C SER A 31 25.58 4.03 -21.32
N PRO A 32 24.31 3.93 -21.75
CA PRO A 32 23.68 5.02 -22.46
C PRO A 32 23.67 6.21 -21.50
N LEU A 33 24.49 7.22 -21.79
CA LEU A 33 24.29 8.54 -21.21
C LEU A 33 23.01 9.08 -21.82
N SER A 34 21.93 9.11 -21.05
CA SER A 34 20.77 9.95 -21.37
C SER A 34 21.30 11.35 -21.69
N ALA A 35 20.88 11.91 -22.82
CA ALA A 35 21.42 13.19 -23.27
C ALA A 35 20.93 14.29 -22.32
N SER A 36 21.83 14.82 -21.48
CA SER A 36 21.50 15.85 -20.50
C SER A 36 20.97 17.10 -21.20
N ALA A 37 19.71 17.45 -20.89
CA ALA A 37 18.91 18.38 -21.68
C ALA A 37 19.13 19.85 -21.26
N LEU A 38 20.40 20.27 -21.20
CA LEU A 38 20.78 21.65 -20.85
C LEU A 38 19.99 22.65 -21.71
N ILE A 39 19.11 23.43 -21.07
CA ILE A 39 18.22 24.38 -21.77
C ILE A 39 19.09 25.45 -22.43
N THR A 40 19.20 25.33 -23.75
CA THR A 40 20.06 26.21 -24.56
C THR A 40 19.19 27.21 -25.29
N GLN A 41 19.32 28.48 -24.92
CA GLN A 41 18.62 29.59 -25.54
C GLN A 41 19.02 29.76 -27.01
N PRO A 42 18.21 30.43 -27.86
CA PRO A 42 18.54 30.69 -29.26
C PRO A 42 19.90 31.38 -29.49
N ASN A 43 20.39 32.19 -28.52
CA ASN A 43 21.71 32.83 -28.59
C ASN A 43 22.88 31.92 -28.17
N GLY A 44 22.62 30.66 -27.78
CA GLY A 44 23.61 29.69 -27.31
C GLY A 44 23.90 29.72 -25.81
N THR A 45 23.20 30.56 -25.02
CA THR A 45 23.33 30.59 -23.56
C THR A 45 22.65 29.38 -22.93
N ILE A 46 23.35 28.69 -22.02
CA ILE A 46 22.76 27.63 -21.19
C ILE A 46 22.07 28.27 -19.98
N MET A 47 20.88 27.77 -19.68
CA MET A 47 19.99 28.21 -18.59
C MET A 47 19.36 26.99 -17.88
N PRO A 48 18.74 27.17 -16.71
CA PRO A 48 18.93 28.31 -15.81
C PRO A 48 20.37 28.45 -15.32
N ARG A 49 20.68 29.56 -14.66
CA ARG A 49 22.00 29.84 -14.06
C ARG A 49 21.81 30.49 -12.69
N ASP A 50 22.74 30.28 -11.76
CA ASP A 50 22.77 31.07 -10.52
C ASP A 50 22.94 32.56 -10.86
N SER A 51 22.03 33.41 -10.38
CA SER A 51 22.08 34.87 -10.61
C SER A 51 23.09 35.59 -9.71
N GLU A 52 23.65 34.90 -8.69
CA GLU A 52 24.52 35.42 -7.62
C GLU A 52 23.96 36.65 -6.88
N ASN A 53 22.66 36.95 -7.03
CA ASN A 53 22.03 38.21 -6.61
C ASN A 53 21.67 38.23 -5.09
N GLY A 54 21.52 37.05 -4.47
CA GLY A 54 21.14 36.85 -3.06
C GLY A 54 19.77 36.20 -2.82
N GLU A 55 19.03 35.87 -3.87
CA GLU A 55 17.70 35.26 -3.85
C GLU A 55 17.73 33.73 -3.69
N VAL A 56 16.57 33.14 -3.41
CA VAL A 56 16.39 31.69 -3.27
C VAL A 56 16.35 31.03 -4.64
N GLN A 57 17.51 30.54 -5.07
CA GLN A 57 17.71 29.83 -6.34
C GLN A 57 16.92 28.50 -6.43
N LEU A 58 16.65 28.02 -7.66
CA LEU A 58 15.90 26.76 -7.90
C LEU A 58 16.47 25.55 -7.17
N TYR A 59 17.80 25.37 -7.15
CA TYR A 59 18.42 24.25 -6.41
C TYR A 59 18.10 24.30 -4.90
N THR A 60 17.87 25.49 -4.34
CA THR A 60 17.49 25.66 -2.92
C THR A 60 16.01 25.39 -2.70
N LEU A 61 15.15 25.58 -3.70
CA LEU A 61 13.75 25.13 -3.66
C LEU A 61 13.68 23.60 -3.70
N PHE A 62 14.43 22.97 -4.60
CA PHE A 62 14.48 21.51 -4.76
C PHE A 62 15.03 20.82 -3.51
N GLU A 63 16.16 21.28 -2.96
CA GLU A 63 16.72 20.76 -1.69
C GLU A 63 15.70 20.80 -0.55
N ARG A 64 14.95 21.92 -0.41
CA ARG A 64 13.93 22.08 0.64
C ARG A 64 12.70 21.20 0.46
N ARG A 65 12.39 20.76 -0.77
CA ARG A 65 11.28 19.85 -1.07
C ARG A 65 11.72 18.37 -1.16
N GLY A 66 13.01 18.07 -0.90
CA GLY A 66 13.57 16.73 -0.96
C GLY A 66 13.82 16.19 -2.37
N GLU A 67 13.71 17.06 -3.38
CA GLU A 67 13.87 16.71 -4.79
C GLU A 67 15.35 16.49 -5.14
N ALA A 68 15.66 15.42 -5.87
CA ALA A 68 17.02 15.10 -6.33
C ALA A 68 17.36 15.72 -7.70
N ILE A 69 16.71 16.85 -8.05
CA ILE A 69 16.75 17.51 -9.35
C ILE A 69 18.01 18.39 -9.51
N ASP A 70 18.77 18.16 -10.59
CA ASP A 70 19.78 19.11 -11.05
C ASP A 70 19.10 20.23 -11.86
N TYR A 71 19.13 21.44 -11.30
CA TYR A 71 18.40 22.58 -11.86
C TYR A 71 18.87 23.01 -13.27
N GLN A 72 20.06 22.57 -13.75
CA GLN A 72 20.52 22.85 -15.11
C GLN A 72 20.36 21.64 -16.05
N ALA A 73 20.63 20.42 -15.56
CA ALA A 73 20.68 19.21 -16.39
C ALA A 73 19.31 18.55 -16.63
N ASP A 74 18.38 18.70 -15.68
CA ASP A 74 17.05 18.05 -15.70
C ASP A 74 15.91 18.98 -16.16
N GLY A 75 16.25 20.24 -16.48
CA GLY A 75 15.29 21.23 -16.99
C GLY A 75 14.83 20.90 -18.42
N ASN A 76 13.55 21.10 -18.71
CA ASN A 76 12.95 20.77 -19.99
C ASN A 76 12.03 21.88 -20.56
N THR A 77 11.61 21.72 -21.81
CA THR A 77 10.58 22.54 -22.48
C THR A 77 9.25 21.80 -22.66
N ALA A 78 9.17 20.55 -22.22
CA ALA A 78 7.99 19.70 -22.20
C ALA A 78 7.83 18.99 -20.82
N PRO A 79 6.61 18.54 -20.45
CA PRO A 79 5.33 18.81 -21.10
C PRO A 79 4.93 20.30 -21.01
N SER A 80 4.54 20.89 -22.13
CA SER A 80 4.14 22.31 -22.24
C SER A 80 2.63 22.52 -22.25
N THR A 81 1.85 21.43 -22.26
CA THR A 81 0.38 21.40 -22.28
C THR A 81 -0.15 20.28 -21.39
N PHE A 82 -1.33 20.48 -20.82
CA PHE A 82 -1.80 19.79 -19.62
C PHE A 82 -3.30 19.48 -19.70
N SER A 83 -3.75 18.34 -19.16
CA SER A 83 -5.19 18.05 -19.04
C SER A 83 -5.75 18.59 -17.72
N PRO A 84 -6.74 19.51 -17.75
CA PRO A 84 -7.49 19.89 -16.56
C PRO A 84 -8.70 18.96 -16.35
N LEU A 85 -8.84 17.87 -17.10
CA LEU A 85 -9.93 16.91 -16.91
C LEU A 85 -9.67 16.00 -15.70
N CYS A 86 -8.39 15.74 -15.37
CA CYS A 86 -7.96 15.10 -14.12
C CYS A 86 -8.09 16.02 -12.90
N GLY A 87 -8.01 15.47 -11.68
CA GLY A 87 -7.83 16.25 -10.47
C GLY A 87 -6.36 16.65 -10.26
N PHE A 88 -5.95 17.83 -10.74
CA PHE A 88 -4.65 18.41 -10.42
C PHE A 88 -4.77 19.59 -9.43
N THR A 89 -3.72 19.83 -8.64
CA THR A 89 -3.49 21.09 -7.91
C THR A 89 -2.22 21.77 -8.42
N ALA A 90 -2.17 23.10 -8.32
CA ALA A 90 -1.02 23.92 -8.69
C ALA A 90 -0.73 24.94 -7.60
N GLU A 91 0.38 24.77 -6.90
CA GLU A 91 0.87 25.61 -5.81
C GLU A 91 1.92 26.60 -6.34
N LEU A 92 1.76 27.91 -6.08
CA LEU A 92 2.86 28.88 -6.24
C LEU A 92 3.89 28.62 -5.13
N VAL A 93 4.96 27.88 -5.44
CA VAL A 93 5.97 27.45 -4.45
C VAL A 93 7.14 28.41 -4.27
N LEU A 94 7.42 29.24 -5.28
CA LEU A 94 8.47 30.25 -5.22
C LEU A 94 8.15 31.46 -6.10
N THR A 95 8.57 32.62 -5.62
CA THR A 95 8.73 33.84 -6.41
C THR A 95 9.79 34.70 -5.72
N GLN A 96 10.78 35.26 -6.43
CA GLN A 96 11.73 36.24 -5.87
C GLN A 96 11.75 37.60 -6.57
N THR A 97 11.10 37.74 -7.73
CA THR A 97 10.98 39.02 -8.43
C THR A 97 10.37 40.16 -7.59
N GLY A 98 10.73 41.39 -7.95
CA GLY A 98 10.03 42.61 -7.51
C GLY A 98 8.75 42.93 -8.29
N ALA A 99 8.45 42.18 -9.36
CA ALA A 99 7.22 42.32 -10.14
C ALA A 99 5.99 41.75 -9.40
N ARG A 100 4.81 41.93 -10.00
CA ARG A 100 3.55 41.41 -9.48
C ARG A 100 2.67 40.91 -10.63
N LEU A 101 3.14 39.86 -11.29
CA LEU A 101 2.43 39.20 -12.38
C LEU A 101 1.48 38.13 -11.83
N GLY A 102 0.65 37.58 -12.71
CA GLY A 102 -0.22 36.44 -12.42
C GLY A 102 -0.13 35.42 -13.56
N VAL A 103 -0.50 34.17 -13.30
CA VAL A 103 -0.59 33.14 -14.35
C VAL A 103 -2.04 32.98 -14.80
N GLY A 104 -2.24 32.78 -16.10
CA GLY A 104 -3.50 32.36 -16.69
C GLY A 104 -3.34 31.06 -17.48
N TRP A 105 -4.47 30.46 -17.85
CA TRP A 105 -4.52 29.31 -18.75
C TRP A 105 -5.22 29.70 -20.06
N TYR A 106 -4.96 28.93 -21.11
CA TYR A 106 -5.64 29.08 -22.40
C TYR A 106 -5.93 27.70 -23.01
N ASN A 107 -6.97 27.59 -23.83
CA ASN A 107 -7.31 26.36 -24.55
C ASN A 107 -6.25 26.08 -25.64
N VAL A 108 -5.73 24.84 -25.70
CA VAL A 108 -4.72 24.45 -26.69
C VAL A 108 -5.38 24.06 -28.00
N ASP A 109 -5.04 24.78 -29.07
CA ASP A 109 -5.26 24.33 -30.45
C ASP A 109 -3.92 23.85 -31.07
N PRO A 110 -3.76 22.54 -31.37
CA PRO A 110 -2.61 22.03 -32.09
C PRO A 110 -2.47 22.61 -33.51
N ALA A 111 -3.58 23.01 -34.14
CA ALA A 111 -3.62 23.56 -35.50
C ALA A 111 -3.42 25.09 -35.56
N ALA A 112 -3.38 25.78 -34.41
CA ALA A 112 -3.13 27.20 -34.36
C ALA A 112 -1.76 27.57 -34.97
N THR A 113 -1.71 28.71 -35.66
CA THR A 113 -0.50 29.27 -36.30
C THR A 113 -0.09 30.63 -35.72
N ALA A 114 -0.68 31.00 -34.58
CA ALA A 114 -0.46 32.26 -33.86
C ALA A 114 -0.74 32.01 -32.37
N PRO A 115 -0.10 32.76 -31.44
CA PRO A 115 -0.39 32.64 -30.02
C PRO A 115 -1.83 33.05 -29.69
N PRO A 116 -2.38 32.58 -28.54
CA PRO A 116 -3.64 33.08 -27.99
C PRO A 116 -3.65 34.62 -27.88
N SER A 117 -4.82 35.25 -28.04
CA SER A 117 -4.92 36.68 -27.70
C SER A 117 -5.02 36.85 -26.18
N LEU A 118 -4.77 38.07 -25.68
CA LEU A 118 -4.89 38.36 -24.24
C LEU A 118 -6.31 38.16 -23.71
N ASP A 119 -7.34 38.21 -24.56
CA ASP A 119 -8.73 37.94 -24.19
C ASP A 119 -9.04 36.43 -24.14
N ASP A 120 -8.18 35.56 -24.71
CA ASP A 120 -8.25 34.10 -24.68
C ASP A 120 -7.40 33.47 -23.55
N ILE A 121 -6.75 34.29 -22.72
CA ILE A 121 -5.93 33.86 -21.57
C ILE A 121 -6.70 34.19 -20.29
N HIS A 122 -7.20 33.15 -19.63
CA HIS A 122 -8.06 33.22 -18.45
C HIS A 122 -7.21 33.25 -17.18
N PRO A 123 -7.13 34.36 -16.42
CA PRO A 123 -6.27 34.46 -15.23
C PRO A 123 -6.75 33.52 -14.12
N ILE A 124 -5.85 32.70 -13.59
CA ILE A 124 -6.14 31.71 -12.54
C ILE A 124 -5.42 32.02 -11.22
N VAL A 125 -4.16 32.48 -11.27
CA VAL A 125 -3.47 33.06 -10.10
C VAL A 125 -3.39 34.58 -10.29
N PRO A 126 -4.02 35.38 -9.42
CA PRO A 126 -4.10 36.82 -9.60
C PRO A 126 -2.76 37.52 -9.35
N ALA A 127 -2.61 38.71 -9.95
CA ALA A 127 -1.39 39.52 -9.95
C ALA A 127 -0.80 39.75 -8.54
N GLY A 128 0.36 39.14 -8.27
CA GLY A 128 1.05 39.21 -6.98
C GLY A 128 0.29 38.57 -5.81
N ALA A 129 -0.25 37.36 -6.05
CA ALA A 129 -0.64 36.41 -5.02
C ALA A 129 0.57 35.92 -4.18
N PRO A 130 0.37 35.45 -2.93
CA PRO A 130 1.45 34.93 -2.10
C PRO A 130 1.89 33.51 -2.49
N VAL A 131 3.13 33.13 -2.11
CA VAL A 131 3.57 31.73 -2.06
C VAL A 131 2.61 30.91 -1.18
N GLY A 132 2.33 29.67 -1.60
CA GLY A 132 1.28 28.82 -1.03
C GLY A 132 -0.13 29.10 -1.57
N THR A 133 -0.27 29.94 -2.61
CA THR A 133 -1.54 30.05 -3.37
C THR A 133 -1.72 28.78 -4.19
N ILE A 134 -2.79 28.03 -3.92
CA ILE A 134 -3.17 26.83 -4.65
C ILE A 134 -4.34 27.16 -5.58
N VAL A 135 -4.29 26.65 -6.81
CA VAL A 135 -5.42 26.58 -7.75
C VAL A 135 -5.60 25.15 -8.21
N THR A 136 -6.80 24.79 -8.66
CA THR A 136 -7.17 23.40 -8.97
C THR A 136 -7.65 23.24 -10.41
N ALA A 137 -7.61 22.01 -10.90
CA ALA A 137 -8.24 21.65 -12.18
C ALA A 137 -9.76 21.94 -12.20
N ALA A 138 -10.43 21.93 -11.04
CA ALA A 138 -11.86 22.25 -10.95
C ALA A 138 -12.15 23.73 -11.23
N ASP A 139 -11.23 24.63 -10.88
CA ASP A 139 -11.35 26.06 -11.18
C ASP A 139 -11.35 26.30 -12.71
N ILE A 140 -10.57 25.53 -13.48
CA ILE A 140 -10.60 25.54 -14.95
C ILE A 140 -11.86 24.86 -15.49
N ARG A 141 -12.21 23.65 -15.03
CA ARG A 141 -13.39 22.91 -15.53
C ARG A 141 -14.71 23.65 -15.29
N SER A 142 -14.76 24.50 -14.27
CA SER A 142 -15.94 25.31 -13.92
C SER A 142 -16.04 26.63 -14.71
N ASP A 143 -14.97 27.05 -15.41
CA ASP A 143 -14.98 28.24 -16.25
C ASP A 143 -15.76 27.97 -17.57
N PRO A 144 -16.80 28.77 -17.90
CA PRO A 144 -17.55 28.63 -19.15
C PRO A 144 -16.73 28.78 -20.45
N ALA A 145 -15.49 29.26 -20.38
CA ALA A 145 -14.57 29.35 -21.52
C ALA A 145 -13.75 28.07 -21.77
N TYR A 146 -13.80 27.08 -20.88
CA TYR A 146 -13.04 25.84 -21.05
C TYR A 146 -13.65 24.94 -22.14
N ALA A 147 -12.84 24.57 -23.14
CA ALA A 147 -13.27 23.89 -24.36
C ALA A 147 -13.24 22.35 -24.29
N GLY A 148 -12.92 21.74 -23.14
CA GLY A 148 -12.86 20.28 -22.98
C GLY A 148 -11.59 19.61 -23.53
N GLY A 149 -10.53 20.38 -23.83
CA GLY A 149 -9.25 19.89 -24.34
C GLY A 149 -8.07 20.11 -23.39
N GLN A 150 -6.85 20.00 -23.92
CA GLN A 150 -5.64 20.42 -23.19
C GLN A 150 -5.62 21.94 -22.97
N ILE A 151 -4.94 22.37 -21.91
CA ILE A 151 -4.61 23.77 -21.63
C ILE A 151 -3.09 24.00 -21.65
N GLY A 152 -2.68 25.22 -21.94
CA GLY A 152 -1.34 25.72 -21.65
C GLY A 152 -1.40 26.85 -20.62
N PHE A 153 -0.25 27.21 -20.04
CA PHE A 153 -0.14 28.29 -19.06
C PHE A 153 0.64 29.47 -19.61
N ALA A 154 0.27 30.68 -19.17
CA ALA A 154 0.90 31.92 -19.57
C ALA A 154 1.09 32.86 -18.37
N LEU A 155 2.31 33.33 -18.16
CA LEU A 155 2.62 34.41 -17.22
C LEU A 155 2.23 35.75 -17.87
N ILE A 156 1.33 36.49 -17.22
CA ILE A 156 0.69 37.69 -17.77
C ILE A 156 1.42 38.94 -17.26
N GLY A 157 2.24 39.54 -18.13
CA GLY A 157 2.97 40.79 -17.86
C GLY A 157 2.89 41.80 -18.99
N ALA A 158 3.87 42.71 -19.05
CA ALA A 158 4.02 43.65 -20.18
C ALA A 158 4.43 42.94 -21.48
N GLN A 159 5.05 41.77 -21.34
CA GLN A 159 5.16 40.71 -22.34
C GLN A 159 4.52 39.45 -21.72
N THR A 160 4.02 38.54 -22.57
CA THR A 160 3.39 37.28 -22.13
C THR A 160 4.34 36.13 -22.41
N HIS A 161 4.60 35.30 -21.40
CA HIS A 161 5.50 34.15 -21.47
C HIS A 161 4.69 32.86 -21.33
N TYR A 162 4.81 31.96 -22.30
CA TYR A 162 3.97 30.77 -22.45
C TYR A 162 4.75 29.50 -22.12
N SER A 163 4.06 28.48 -21.57
CA SER A 163 4.59 27.12 -21.42
C SER A 163 4.86 26.48 -22.79
N GLU A 164 4.01 26.75 -23.79
CA GLU A 164 4.27 26.41 -25.18
C GLU A 164 5.29 27.36 -25.80
N GLN A 165 6.55 26.93 -25.85
CA GLN A 165 7.66 27.75 -26.36
C GLN A 165 7.43 28.30 -27.78
N ARG A 166 6.60 27.65 -28.61
CA ARG A 166 6.23 28.15 -29.96
C ARG A 166 5.53 29.52 -29.96
N TRP A 167 5.03 29.99 -28.82
CA TRP A 167 4.35 31.28 -28.65
C TRP A 167 5.23 32.40 -28.07
N ASN A 168 6.42 32.06 -27.56
CA ASN A 168 7.37 33.03 -27.02
C ASN A 168 8.07 33.81 -28.16
N GLN A 169 8.64 34.98 -27.83
CA GLN A 169 9.27 35.85 -28.85
C GLN A 169 10.39 35.11 -29.59
N VAL A 170 10.45 35.30 -30.91
CA VAL A 170 11.48 34.69 -31.75
C VAL A 170 12.68 35.61 -31.84
N CYS A 171 13.84 35.14 -31.38
CA CYS A 171 15.12 35.77 -31.65
C CYS A 171 15.47 35.63 -33.13
N THR A 172 15.04 36.58 -33.95
CA THR A 172 15.30 36.61 -35.40
C THR A 172 16.77 36.82 -35.76
N GLY A 173 17.55 37.46 -34.89
CA GLY A 173 18.99 37.67 -35.05
C GLY A 173 19.86 36.49 -34.56
N CYS A 174 19.27 35.51 -33.87
CA CYS A 174 19.98 34.32 -33.38
C CYS A 174 20.32 33.35 -34.52
N THR A 175 21.20 32.38 -34.27
CA THR A 175 21.67 31.42 -35.28
C THR A 175 21.71 30.01 -34.70
N PRO A 176 20.70 29.14 -34.98
CA PRO A 176 19.50 29.43 -35.78
C PRO A 176 18.54 30.41 -35.07
N PRO A 177 17.68 31.12 -35.83
CA PRO A 177 16.54 31.82 -35.24
C PRO A 177 15.58 30.83 -34.56
N GLY A 178 15.06 31.20 -33.39
CA GLY A 178 14.15 30.37 -32.60
C GLY A 178 13.45 31.16 -31.49
N PRO A 179 12.37 30.61 -30.91
CA PRO A 179 11.73 31.22 -29.74
C PRO A 179 12.65 31.15 -28.52
N TRP A 180 12.64 32.20 -27.70
CA TRP A 180 13.26 32.15 -26.37
C TRP A 180 12.50 31.17 -25.48
N VAL A 181 13.23 30.41 -24.66
CA VAL A 181 12.65 29.58 -23.62
C VAL A 181 12.42 30.47 -22.40
N THR A 182 11.17 30.85 -22.11
CA THR A 182 10.82 31.72 -20.97
C THR A 182 10.09 30.97 -19.86
N ALA A 183 9.97 29.66 -20.00
CA ALA A 183 9.47 28.73 -18.99
C ALA A 183 10.28 27.43 -19.06
N VAL A 184 10.79 26.94 -17.94
CA VAL A 184 11.47 25.63 -17.82
C VAL A 184 10.62 24.71 -16.96
N ILE A 185 10.49 23.47 -17.40
CA ILE A 185 9.68 22.43 -16.76
C ILE A 185 10.60 21.39 -16.13
N TYR A 186 10.34 20.98 -14.89
CA TYR A 186 11.03 19.89 -14.21
C TYR A 186 10.03 18.82 -13.81
N THR A 187 10.38 17.55 -13.95
CA THR A 187 9.60 16.43 -13.39
C THR A 187 9.99 16.24 -11.93
N SER A 188 9.03 16.09 -11.02
CA SER A 188 9.32 15.75 -9.62
C SER A 188 9.90 14.34 -9.53
N MET A 189 10.90 14.16 -8.66
CA MET A 189 11.50 12.85 -8.38
C MET A 189 10.91 12.20 -7.12
N VAL A 190 10.14 12.95 -6.31
CA VAL A 190 9.52 12.45 -5.07
C VAL A 190 7.98 12.40 -5.12
N THR A 191 7.34 13.08 -6.08
CA THR A 191 5.89 13.09 -6.26
C THR A 191 5.53 12.57 -7.67
N PRO A 192 4.87 11.41 -7.82
CA PRO A 192 4.43 10.92 -9.12
C PRO A 192 3.47 11.89 -9.82
N ASN A 193 3.54 11.97 -11.16
CA ASN A 193 2.70 12.84 -11.99
C ASN A 193 2.68 14.32 -11.54
N ALA A 194 3.85 14.83 -11.12
CA ALA A 194 4.02 16.20 -10.65
C ALA A 194 5.18 16.92 -11.36
N PHE A 195 5.00 18.23 -11.57
CA PHE A 195 5.88 19.08 -12.37
C PHE A 195 6.09 20.44 -11.73
N TYR A 196 7.31 20.96 -11.78
CA TYR A 196 7.54 22.39 -11.59
C TYR A 196 7.48 23.07 -12.95
N VAL A 197 6.72 24.14 -13.09
CA VAL A 197 6.84 25.09 -14.21
C VAL A 197 7.40 26.38 -13.64
N ALA A 198 8.67 26.64 -13.97
CA ALA A 198 9.44 27.79 -13.55
C ALA A 198 9.44 28.82 -14.68
N PHE A 199 8.75 29.95 -14.51
CA PHE A 199 8.72 31.04 -15.48
C PHE A 199 9.73 32.14 -15.13
N GLU A 200 10.32 32.74 -16.16
CA GLU A 200 11.01 34.04 -16.13
C GLU A 200 10.00 35.18 -16.33
N ASP A 201 10.25 36.36 -15.77
CA ASP A 201 9.43 37.57 -16.00
C ASP A 201 10.08 38.62 -16.91
N GLY A 202 11.42 38.61 -17.00
CA GLY A 202 12.19 39.57 -17.79
C GLY A 202 11.94 39.46 -19.30
N SER A 203 11.66 40.59 -19.95
CA SER A 203 11.24 40.62 -21.36
C SER A 203 12.36 40.24 -22.34
N VAL A 204 11.97 39.52 -23.39
CA VAL A 204 12.85 39.04 -24.47
C VAL A 204 12.54 39.71 -25.82
N GLY A 205 13.53 39.78 -26.72
CA GLY A 205 13.44 40.52 -27.99
C GLY A 205 13.99 39.81 -29.24
N PRO A 206 14.03 40.50 -30.40
CA PRO A 206 14.41 39.91 -31.69
C PRO A 206 15.92 39.67 -31.89
N ASP A 207 16.81 40.31 -31.14
CA ASP A 207 18.27 40.22 -31.30
C ASP A 207 18.96 39.40 -30.19
N PRO A 208 20.16 38.83 -30.41
CA PRO A 208 20.76 37.84 -29.48
C PRO A 208 21.11 38.35 -28.08
N ASP A 209 21.24 39.67 -27.92
CA ASP A 209 21.52 40.33 -26.64
C ASP A 209 20.24 40.76 -25.89
N ASP A 210 19.05 40.62 -26.49
CA ASP A 210 17.76 41.07 -25.94
C ASP A 210 17.20 40.16 -24.83
N PHE A 211 18.01 39.30 -24.20
CA PHE A 211 17.58 38.53 -23.03
C PHE A 211 17.69 39.40 -21.77
N ASN A 212 16.70 40.26 -21.53
CA ASN A 212 16.64 41.12 -20.34
C ASN A 212 16.01 40.37 -19.14
N ASN A 213 16.57 39.22 -18.77
CA ASN A 213 16.42 38.65 -17.43
C ASN A 213 17.75 38.13 -16.86
N ASP A 214 17.80 37.94 -15.54
CA ASP A 214 19.01 37.46 -14.86
C ASP A 214 19.21 35.94 -14.94
N GLY A 215 18.22 35.17 -15.41
CA GLY A 215 18.41 33.85 -16.01
C GLY A 215 18.23 32.65 -15.08
N ASP A 216 17.68 32.84 -13.88
CA ASP A 216 17.63 31.80 -12.84
C ASP A 216 16.27 31.09 -12.70
N TYR A 217 15.21 31.61 -13.34
CA TYR A 217 13.86 31.03 -13.41
C TYR A 217 13.18 30.93 -12.02
N ASN A 218 13.66 31.68 -11.03
CA ASN A 218 13.08 31.74 -9.70
C ASN A 218 11.79 32.60 -9.64
N ASP A 219 11.55 33.44 -10.66
CA ASP A 219 10.59 34.56 -10.64
C ASP A 219 9.18 34.11 -10.29
N TYR A 220 8.70 33.03 -10.93
CA TYR A 220 7.42 32.38 -10.62
C TYR A 220 7.53 30.86 -10.86
N VAL A 221 7.69 30.09 -9.78
CA VAL A 221 7.69 28.63 -9.85
C VAL A 221 6.39 28.07 -9.30
N TYR A 222 5.66 27.37 -10.16
CA TYR A 222 4.44 26.65 -9.80
C TYR A 222 4.72 25.15 -9.73
N PHE A 223 4.41 24.51 -8.61
CA PHE A 223 4.42 23.06 -8.47
C PHE A 223 3.02 22.52 -8.72
N PHE A 224 2.90 21.71 -9.76
CA PHE A 224 1.68 21.00 -10.13
C PHE A 224 1.77 19.55 -9.69
N SER A 225 0.70 18.97 -9.16
CA SER A 225 0.60 17.52 -8.88
C SER A 225 -0.77 16.98 -9.30
N GLY A 226 -0.83 15.69 -9.67
CA GLY A 226 -2.03 15.07 -10.25
C GLY A 226 -2.23 15.42 -11.74
N LEU A 227 -1.17 15.85 -12.43
CA LEU A 227 -1.22 16.23 -13.84
C LEU A 227 -1.12 15.03 -14.78
N THR A 228 -1.93 15.05 -15.84
CA THR A 228 -1.75 14.15 -16.99
C THR A 228 -1.38 14.95 -18.25
N CYS A 229 -0.31 14.51 -18.90
CA CYS A 229 0.12 14.99 -20.20
C CYS A 229 -0.53 14.15 -21.32
N THR A 230 -0.42 14.62 -22.56
CA THR A 230 -1.00 13.96 -23.74
C THR A 230 -0.47 12.54 -23.91
N GLY A 231 -1.33 11.53 -23.69
CA GLY A 231 -0.99 10.12 -23.78
C GLY A 231 -0.34 9.53 -22.52
N GLY A 232 -0.29 10.27 -21.41
CA GLY A 232 0.08 9.73 -20.10
C GLY A 232 -1.09 8.98 -19.44
N GLY A 233 -0.78 7.94 -18.68
CA GLY A 233 -1.73 7.00 -18.08
C GLY A 233 -2.20 5.88 -19.02
N GLU A 234 -1.81 5.86 -20.30
CA GLU A 234 -2.15 4.76 -21.19
C GLU A 234 -1.32 3.49 -20.89
N PRO A 235 -1.89 2.28 -21.06
CA PRO A 235 -1.16 1.03 -20.91
C PRO A 235 0.03 0.92 -21.88
N CYS A 236 1.17 0.45 -21.38
CA CYS A 236 2.36 0.21 -22.17
C CYS A 236 3.07 -1.09 -21.75
N ASP A 237 3.94 -1.56 -22.63
CA ASP A 237 4.87 -2.67 -22.39
C ASP A 237 6.21 -2.08 -21.91
N THR A 238 6.69 -2.50 -20.75
CA THR A 238 7.97 -2.06 -20.19
C THR A 238 9.18 -2.70 -20.87
N GLY A 239 8.97 -3.76 -21.66
CA GLY A 239 10.02 -4.63 -22.18
C GLY A 239 10.59 -5.61 -21.14
N LEU A 240 10.06 -5.63 -19.92
CA LEU A 240 10.35 -6.63 -18.89
C LEU A 240 9.34 -7.79 -19.01
N PRO A 241 9.69 -9.01 -18.55
CA PRO A 241 8.76 -10.13 -18.53
C PRO A 241 7.86 -10.09 -17.27
N GLY A 242 7.06 -11.14 -17.10
CA GLY A 242 6.33 -11.42 -15.86
C GLY A 242 5.33 -10.36 -15.41
N VAL A 243 5.28 -10.13 -14.10
CA VAL A 243 4.42 -9.11 -13.49
C VAL A 243 4.85 -7.68 -13.85
N CYS A 244 6.11 -7.48 -14.23
CA CYS A 244 6.67 -6.18 -14.59
C CYS A 244 6.32 -5.71 -16.02
N ALA A 245 5.85 -6.61 -16.89
CA ALA A 245 5.54 -6.28 -18.29
C ALA A 245 4.51 -5.14 -18.45
N PRO A 246 3.39 -5.10 -17.71
CA PRO A 246 2.42 -4.00 -17.80
C PRO A 246 2.90 -2.75 -17.06
N GLY A 247 2.93 -1.63 -17.77
CA GLY A 247 3.18 -0.32 -17.20
C GLY A 247 2.11 0.72 -17.55
N VAL A 248 2.19 1.86 -16.87
CA VAL A 248 1.61 3.13 -17.33
C VAL A 248 2.66 3.92 -18.08
N THR A 249 2.26 4.56 -19.17
CA THR A 249 3.00 5.70 -19.69
C THR A 249 2.98 6.84 -18.67
N GLN A 250 4.12 7.16 -18.05
CA GLN A 250 4.24 8.36 -17.23
C GLN A 250 4.88 9.49 -18.02
N CYS A 251 4.49 10.69 -17.64
CA CYS A 251 4.99 11.93 -18.20
C CYS A 251 6.40 12.18 -17.65
N ALA A 252 7.41 12.04 -18.52
CA ALA A 252 8.81 12.28 -18.20
C ALA A 252 9.31 13.53 -18.96
N ALA A 253 10.51 13.99 -18.62
CA ALA A 253 11.11 15.16 -19.25
C ALA A 253 11.27 15.02 -20.78
N ASP A 254 11.64 13.85 -21.29
CA ASP A 254 11.86 13.60 -22.72
C ASP A 254 10.62 13.05 -23.46
N GLY A 255 9.49 12.83 -22.77
CA GLY A 255 8.23 12.40 -23.38
C GLY A 255 7.41 11.45 -22.51
N LEU A 256 6.98 10.32 -23.08
CA LEU A 256 6.26 9.26 -22.37
C LEU A 256 7.22 8.11 -22.07
N THR A 257 7.53 7.89 -20.80
CA THR A 257 8.30 6.72 -20.32
C THR A 257 7.33 5.65 -19.85
N CYS A 258 7.54 4.38 -20.21
CA CYS A 258 6.76 3.30 -19.64
C CYS A 258 7.28 2.94 -18.24
N GLN A 259 6.49 3.21 -17.19
CA GLN A 259 6.80 2.82 -15.82
C GLN A 259 5.98 1.58 -15.46
N GLY A 260 6.67 0.49 -15.12
CA GLY A 260 6.05 -0.74 -14.60
C GLY A 260 5.28 -0.47 -13.31
N LEU A 261 4.10 -1.09 -13.19
CA LEU A 261 3.24 -0.93 -12.02
C LEU A 261 3.63 -1.83 -10.85
N VAL A 262 4.13 -3.03 -11.16
CA VAL A 262 4.57 -4.01 -10.17
C VAL A 262 6.11 -3.99 -10.14
N PRO A 263 6.74 -3.64 -9.00
CA PRO A 263 8.17 -3.84 -8.83
C PRO A 263 8.45 -5.34 -8.67
N SER A 264 9.62 -5.80 -9.10
CA SER A 264 10.01 -7.19 -8.91
C SER A 264 10.08 -7.56 -7.42
N SER A 265 9.52 -8.70 -7.07
CA SER A 265 9.52 -9.27 -5.71
C SER A 265 10.20 -10.64 -5.71
N GLN A 266 10.05 -11.42 -4.63
CA GLN A 266 10.55 -12.79 -4.61
C GLN A 266 9.48 -13.74 -5.14
N GLU A 267 9.90 -14.70 -5.98
CA GLU A 267 9.07 -15.81 -6.47
C GLU A 267 8.26 -16.49 -5.36
N THR A 268 6.98 -16.69 -5.66
CA THR A 268 6.02 -17.50 -4.91
C THR A 268 5.45 -18.54 -5.88
N CYS A 269 5.04 -19.72 -5.39
CA CYS A 269 4.33 -20.68 -6.23
C CYS A 269 2.89 -20.19 -6.47
N ASP A 270 2.72 -19.25 -7.41
CA ASP A 270 1.46 -18.59 -7.77
C ASP A 270 1.17 -18.57 -9.28
N GLY A 271 2.12 -19.00 -10.12
CA GLY A 271 1.97 -19.01 -11.57
C GLY A 271 2.22 -17.64 -12.21
N LEU A 272 3.07 -16.83 -11.61
CA LEU A 272 3.56 -15.56 -12.14
C LEU A 272 5.09 -15.52 -12.04
N ASP A 273 5.70 -14.76 -12.95
CA ASP A 273 7.12 -14.38 -12.91
C ASP A 273 7.17 -13.10 -12.07
N ASN A 274 7.39 -13.25 -10.75
CA ASN A 274 7.34 -12.19 -9.75
C ASN A 274 8.65 -11.38 -9.70
N ASP A 275 9.80 -12.02 -9.90
CA ASP A 275 11.13 -11.37 -9.88
C ASP A 275 11.49 -10.70 -11.22
N CYS A 276 10.73 -11.02 -12.28
CA CYS A 276 10.84 -10.48 -13.63
C CYS A 276 12.11 -10.89 -14.39
N ASN A 277 12.63 -12.11 -14.14
CA ASN A 277 13.74 -12.70 -14.90
C ASN A 277 13.34 -13.40 -16.21
N GLY A 278 12.03 -13.67 -16.42
CA GLY A 278 11.53 -14.41 -17.58
C GLY A 278 11.19 -15.87 -17.28
N THR A 279 11.24 -16.25 -16.01
CA THR A 279 10.83 -17.55 -15.47
C THR A 279 9.76 -17.30 -14.42
N ALA A 280 8.81 -18.23 -14.27
CA ALA A 280 7.83 -18.22 -13.20
C ALA A 280 7.99 -19.49 -12.36
N ASP A 281 7.70 -19.39 -11.07
CA ASP A 281 7.68 -20.48 -10.10
C ASP A 281 9.06 -21.16 -9.84
N GLU A 282 10.22 -20.57 -10.15
CA GLU A 282 11.50 -21.30 -10.01
C GLU A 282 12.09 -21.36 -8.58
N GLY A 283 12.61 -22.54 -8.25
CA GLY A 283 13.29 -22.84 -6.98
C GLY A 283 12.49 -23.73 -6.05
N ASP A 284 12.92 -23.85 -4.79
CA ASP A 284 12.26 -24.63 -3.75
C ASP A 284 11.10 -23.81 -3.11
N LEU A 285 10.12 -23.40 -3.92
CA LEU A 285 9.01 -22.52 -3.50
C LEU A 285 7.91 -23.23 -2.68
N CYS A 286 7.96 -24.56 -2.60
CA CYS A 286 6.91 -25.38 -2.00
C CYS A 286 7.34 -26.06 -0.69
N PRO A 287 6.38 -26.47 0.17
CA PRO A 287 6.65 -27.32 1.32
C PRO A 287 7.34 -28.64 0.94
N ALA A 288 7.98 -29.28 1.91
CA ALA A 288 8.68 -30.55 1.70
C ALA A 288 7.82 -31.61 1.00
N ASP A 289 8.47 -32.38 0.12
CA ASP A 289 7.89 -33.42 -0.74
C ASP A 289 6.84 -32.92 -1.77
N HIS A 290 6.76 -31.61 -2.00
CA HIS A 290 6.01 -30.98 -3.10
C HIS A 290 6.95 -30.27 -4.07
N VAL A 291 6.46 -30.02 -5.29
CA VAL A 291 7.06 -29.19 -6.34
C VAL A 291 6.00 -28.22 -6.85
N CYS A 292 6.39 -27.03 -7.34
CA CYS A 292 5.43 -26.14 -7.98
C CYS A 292 5.13 -26.62 -9.40
N ASP A 293 3.86 -26.78 -9.74
CA ASP A 293 3.35 -27.01 -11.10
C ASP A 293 2.26 -25.98 -11.40
N ARG A 294 2.63 -24.94 -12.20
CA ARG A 294 1.70 -23.90 -12.70
C ARG A 294 0.97 -23.19 -11.55
N GLY A 295 1.72 -22.59 -10.63
CA GLY A 295 1.17 -21.90 -9.46
C GLY A 295 0.51 -22.77 -8.40
N VAL A 296 0.74 -24.10 -8.41
CA VAL A 296 0.20 -25.01 -7.40
C VAL A 296 1.27 -25.97 -6.89
N CYS A 297 1.46 -26.03 -5.57
CA CYS A 297 2.33 -27.03 -4.94
C CYS A 297 1.70 -28.43 -5.01
N VAL A 298 2.20 -29.27 -5.92
CA VAL A 298 1.75 -30.65 -6.13
C VAL A 298 2.75 -31.66 -5.54
N GLN A 299 2.28 -32.84 -5.12
CA GLN A 299 3.13 -33.85 -4.48
C GLN A 299 4.12 -34.47 -5.48
N ALA A 300 5.40 -34.50 -5.14
CA ALA A 300 6.48 -34.97 -6.00
C ALA A 300 6.49 -36.51 -6.17
N CYS A 301 6.74 -36.98 -7.39
CA CYS A 301 6.82 -38.42 -7.69
C CYS A 301 8.17 -39.04 -7.30
N GLY A 302 8.23 -40.38 -7.34
CA GLY A 302 9.49 -41.13 -7.26
C GLY A 302 10.06 -41.34 -5.86
N ARG A 303 9.56 -40.63 -4.83
CA ARG A 303 9.95 -40.83 -3.41
C ARG A 303 9.31 -42.05 -2.73
N GLY A 304 8.42 -42.77 -3.44
CA GLY A 304 8.04 -44.15 -3.14
C GLY A 304 6.55 -44.40 -2.90
N GLU A 305 5.84 -43.47 -2.25
CA GLU A 305 4.39 -43.58 -2.02
C GLU A 305 3.58 -42.99 -3.18
N PHE A 306 4.05 -41.88 -3.78
CA PHE A 306 3.44 -41.30 -4.97
C PHE A 306 4.08 -41.87 -6.25
N VAL A 307 3.26 -42.52 -7.08
CA VAL A 307 3.62 -43.13 -8.36
C VAL A 307 2.80 -42.46 -9.46
N CYS A 308 3.44 -42.16 -10.59
CA CYS A 308 2.75 -41.48 -11.69
C CYS A 308 1.58 -42.29 -12.27
N PRO A 309 0.57 -41.62 -12.85
CA PRO A 309 -0.49 -42.28 -13.59
C PRO A 309 0.07 -43.18 -14.72
N PRO A 310 -0.70 -44.20 -15.16
CA PRO A 310 -0.38 -44.92 -16.39
C PRO A 310 -0.13 -43.96 -17.55
N GLU A 311 0.77 -44.34 -18.46
CA GLU A 311 1.20 -43.51 -19.62
C GLU A 311 2.00 -42.24 -19.26
N LYS A 312 2.39 -42.05 -17.99
CA LYS A 312 3.34 -41.03 -17.54
C LYS A 312 4.52 -41.65 -16.79
N GLU A 313 5.68 -41.00 -16.84
CA GLU A 313 6.87 -41.40 -16.08
C GLU A 313 7.47 -40.24 -15.28
N CYS A 314 8.18 -40.59 -14.21
CA CYS A 314 8.72 -39.60 -13.26
C CYS A 314 10.07 -39.09 -13.76
N ASN A 315 10.16 -37.81 -14.10
CA ASN A 315 11.43 -37.21 -14.54
C ASN A 315 12.40 -36.96 -13.37
N ALA A 316 13.63 -36.56 -13.69
CA ALA A 316 14.68 -36.31 -12.70
C ALA A 316 14.36 -35.16 -11.71
N ALA A 317 13.38 -34.30 -12.02
CA ALA A 317 12.93 -33.20 -11.18
C ALA A 317 11.71 -33.54 -10.30
N GLY A 318 11.14 -34.75 -10.41
CA GLY A 318 10.02 -35.21 -9.59
C GLY A 318 8.63 -34.91 -10.15
N PHE A 319 8.52 -34.58 -11.45
CA PHE A 319 7.26 -34.39 -12.15
C PHE A 319 6.85 -35.63 -12.96
N CYS A 320 5.54 -35.89 -13.04
CA CYS A 320 4.97 -36.95 -13.87
C CYS A 320 4.74 -36.47 -15.31
N VAL A 321 5.73 -36.69 -16.17
CA VAL A 321 5.74 -36.19 -17.55
C VAL A 321 5.41 -37.27 -18.57
N ASP A 322 5.23 -36.85 -19.82
CA ASP A 322 5.12 -37.77 -20.95
C ASP A 322 6.43 -38.54 -21.18
N PRO A 323 6.42 -39.83 -21.58
CA PRO A 323 7.64 -40.55 -21.96
C PRO A 323 8.39 -39.93 -23.15
N ALA A 324 7.73 -39.12 -23.99
CA ALA A 324 8.41 -38.31 -25.00
C ALA A 324 9.18 -37.10 -24.42
N CYS A 325 9.09 -36.85 -23.10
CA CYS A 325 9.53 -35.64 -22.42
C CYS A 325 10.46 -35.88 -21.21
N ALA A 326 10.69 -37.11 -20.75
CA ALA A 326 11.48 -37.37 -19.54
C ALA A 326 12.96 -36.94 -19.65
N ASP A 327 13.56 -37.07 -20.85
CA ASP A 327 14.91 -36.61 -21.18
C ASP A 327 14.91 -35.23 -21.90
N VAL A 328 13.76 -34.56 -22.04
CA VAL A 328 13.65 -33.27 -22.73
C VAL A 328 13.82 -32.13 -21.72
N VAL A 329 15.00 -31.49 -21.77
CA VAL A 329 15.23 -30.21 -21.09
C VAL A 329 14.69 -29.10 -21.97
N CYS A 330 13.78 -28.30 -21.42
CA CYS A 330 13.27 -27.07 -22.03
C CYS A 330 13.95 -25.85 -21.43
N ASP A 331 13.87 -24.72 -22.13
CA ASP A 331 14.24 -23.43 -21.55
C ASP A 331 13.24 -23.04 -20.44
N ALA A 332 13.63 -22.08 -19.60
CA ALA A 332 12.81 -21.64 -18.46
C ALA A 332 11.43 -21.11 -18.91
N GLY A 333 10.39 -21.31 -18.09
CA GLY A 333 9.00 -20.96 -18.43
C GLY A 333 8.34 -21.88 -19.49
N GLN A 334 9.01 -22.94 -19.95
CA GLN A 334 8.46 -23.89 -20.95
C GLN A 334 8.25 -25.31 -20.39
N VAL A 335 7.14 -25.92 -20.78
CA VAL A 335 6.80 -27.32 -20.46
C VAL A 335 6.92 -28.18 -21.73
N CYS A 336 7.47 -29.38 -21.60
CA CYS A 336 7.47 -30.34 -22.70
C CYS A 336 6.10 -31.00 -22.87
N ALA A 337 5.51 -30.86 -24.06
CA ALA A 337 4.28 -31.54 -24.47
C ALA A 337 4.54 -32.33 -25.76
N GLY A 338 4.48 -33.67 -25.68
CA GLY A 338 4.65 -34.56 -26.85
C GLY A 338 6.04 -34.50 -27.49
N GLY A 339 7.09 -34.29 -26.69
CA GLY A 339 8.48 -34.14 -27.17
C GLY A 339 8.81 -32.76 -27.75
N GLN A 340 7.97 -31.75 -27.49
CA GLN A 340 8.19 -30.36 -27.88
C GLN A 340 8.06 -29.44 -26.66
N CYS A 341 9.06 -28.59 -26.43
CA CYS A 341 8.95 -27.50 -25.46
C CYS A 341 7.99 -26.42 -25.97
N ARG A 342 7.12 -25.94 -25.08
CA ARG A 342 6.15 -24.87 -25.33
C ARG A 342 6.03 -24.00 -24.09
N ALA A 343 5.97 -22.68 -24.27
CA ALA A 343 5.60 -21.78 -23.19
C ALA A 343 4.14 -22.03 -22.78
N ALA A 344 3.79 -21.80 -21.53
CA ALA A 344 2.46 -22.14 -21.01
C ALA A 344 1.30 -21.39 -21.71
N CYS A 345 1.58 -20.26 -22.37
CA CYS A 345 0.64 -19.49 -23.19
C CYS A 345 0.77 -19.68 -24.71
N ASP A 346 1.60 -20.62 -25.20
CA ASP A 346 1.81 -20.82 -26.64
C ASP A 346 0.52 -21.21 -27.37
N GLY A 347 -0.02 -20.27 -28.17
CA GLY A 347 -1.26 -20.45 -28.92
C GLY A 347 -2.54 -20.31 -28.09
N VAL A 348 -2.45 -19.90 -26.82
CA VAL A 348 -3.61 -19.58 -25.98
C VAL A 348 -4.15 -18.20 -26.37
N GLN A 349 -5.45 -18.12 -26.61
CA GLN A 349 -6.18 -16.87 -26.85
C GLN A 349 -7.34 -16.78 -25.86
N CYS A 350 -7.12 -16.10 -24.75
CA CYS A 350 -8.10 -16.01 -23.66
C CYS A 350 -9.37 -15.23 -24.07
N PRO A 351 -10.53 -15.56 -23.48
CA PRO A 351 -11.76 -14.80 -23.67
C PRO A 351 -11.67 -13.42 -23.02
N PHE A 352 -12.17 -12.39 -23.70
CA PHE A 352 -12.20 -11.01 -23.19
C PHE A 352 -12.99 -10.91 -21.86
N PRO A 353 -12.50 -10.20 -20.82
CA PRO A 353 -11.31 -9.31 -20.81
C PRO A 353 -9.99 -10.00 -20.39
N THR A 354 -10.01 -11.32 -20.14
CA THR A 354 -8.87 -12.04 -19.57
C THR A 354 -7.67 -12.17 -20.51
N VAL A 355 -6.47 -12.22 -19.93
CA VAL A 355 -5.19 -12.41 -20.63
C VAL A 355 -4.52 -13.69 -20.15
N CYS A 356 -3.70 -14.33 -21.00
CA CYS A 356 -2.95 -15.51 -20.58
C CYS A 356 -1.73 -15.10 -19.74
N ARG A 357 -1.62 -15.61 -18.51
CA ARG A 357 -0.40 -15.58 -17.70
C ARG A 357 -0.09 -17.01 -17.27
N VAL A 358 1.12 -17.49 -17.61
CA VAL A 358 1.65 -18.83 -17.29
C VAL A 358 0.65 -19.98 -17.50
N GLY A 359 -0.14 -19.91 -18.58
CA GLY A 359 -1.10 -20.95 -18.95
C GLY A 359 -2.44 -20.91 -18.22
N VAL A 360 -2.76 -19.82 -17.52
CA VAL A 360 -4.08 -19.53 -16.96
C VAL A 360 -4.63 -18.26 -17.61
N CYS A 361 -5.92 -18.24 -17.94
CA CYS A 361 -6.60 -17.02 -18.39
C CYS A 361 -7.10 -16.24 -17.16
N VAL A 362 -6.43 -15.13 -16.85
CA VAL A 362 -6.74 -14.29 -15.68
C VAL A 362 -7.29 -12.93 -16.11
N ASP A 363 -8.27 -12.40 -15.37
CA ASP A 363 -8.62 -10.99 -15.48
C ASP A 363 -7.49 -10.17 -14.85
N PRO A 364 -6.77 -9.34 -15.61
CA PRO A 364 -5.64 -8.59 -15.07
C PRO A 364 -6.08 -7.49 -14.08
N CYS A 365 -7.37 -7.14 -14.00
CA CYS A 365 -7.91 -6.13 -13.11
C CYS A 365 -8.53 -6.67 -11.81
N SER A 366 -8.67 -7.99 -11.62
CA SER A 366 -9.44 -8.57 -10.50
C SER A 366 -8.96 -8.18 -9.11
N ASN A 367 -7.66 -7.91 -8.96
CA ASN A 367 -7.01 -7.52 -7.70
C ASN A 367 -6.45 -6.08 -7.75
N VAL A 368 -6.87 -5.26 -8.72
CA VAL A 368 -6.28 -3.93 -8.99
C VAL A 368 -7.19 -2.83 -8.46
N THR A 369 -6.94 -2.40 -7.22
CA THR A 369 -7.60 -1.24 -6.60
C THR A 369 -6.97 0.05 -7.11
N CYS A 370 -7.77 0.93 -7.69
CA CYS A 370 -7.32 2.19 -8.27
C CYS A 370 -7.72 3.41 -7.43
N GLU A 371 -6.91 4.48 -7.49
CA GLU A 371 -7.16 5.74 -6.77
C GLU A 371 -8.32 6.55 -7.37
N GLU A 372 -8.89 7.49 -6.61
CA GLU A 372 -10.09 8.24 -7.01
C GLU A 372 -9.89 8.99 -8.35
N GLY A 373 -10.81 8.78 -9.29
CA GLY A 373 -10.73 9.32 -10.65
C GLY A 373 -10.00 8.42 -11.66
N THR A 374 -9.37 7.33 -11.21
CA THR A 374 -8.74 6.30 -12.07
C THR A 374 -9.55 4.99 -12.11
N VAL A 375 -9.33 4.19 -13.16
CA VAL A 375 -10.00 2.91 -13.42
C VAL A 375 -8.96 1.90 -13.91
N CYS A 376 -9.16 0.61 -13.62
CA CYS A 376 -8.33 -0.44 -14.19
C CYS A 376 -8.74 -0.78 -15.63
N ASP A 377 -7.79 -0.72 -16.57
CA ASP A 377 -7.93 -1.24 -17.95
C ASP A 377 -6.72 -2.15 -18.24
N GLY A 378 -6.94 -3.42 -18.57
CA GLY A 378 -5.84 -4.37 -18.86
C GLY A 378 -4.89 -4.70 -17.69
N GLY A 379 -5.29 -4.41 -16.45
CA GLY A 379 -4.45 -4.51 -15.24
C GLY A 379 -3.71 -3.22 -14.87
N VAL A 380 -4.07 -2.11 -15.52
CA VAL A 380 -3.41 -0.81 -15.39
C VAL A 380 -4.40 0.22 -14.85
N CYS A 381 -4.14 0.78 -13.67
CA CYS A 381 -4.87 1.95 -13.18
C CYS A 381 -4.53 3.17 -14.04
N LYS A 382 -5.52 3.66 -14.78
CA LYS A 382 -5.39 4.83 -15.64
C LYS A 382 -6.46 5.88 -15.35
N PRO A 383 -6.24 7.17 -15.69
CA PRO A 383 -7.30 8.17 -15.65
C PRO A 383 -8.55 7.67 -16.37
N SER A 384 -9.71 7.77 -15.72
CA SER A 384 -10.98 7.40 -16.32
C SER A 384 -11.27 8.22 -17.59
N CYS A 385 -12.14 7.73 -18.47
CA CYS A 385 -12.43 8.40 -19.73
C CYS A 385 -13.11 9.79 -19.67
N PRO A 386 -13.71 10.24 -18.54
CA PRO A 386 -14.01 11.66 -18.33
C PRO A 386 -12.76 12.52 -18.12
N CYS A 387 -11.65 11.91 -17.69
CA CYS A 387 -10.36 12.53 -17.37
C CYS A 387 -9.33 12.48 -18.53
N THR A 388 -9.46 11.52 -19.46
CA THR A 388 -8.68 11.43 -20.70
C THR A 388 -9.60 11.11 -21.89
N PRO A 389 -9.69 11.99 -22.92
CA PRO A 389 -10.55 11.75 -24.09
C PRO A 389 -10.16 10.48 -24.84
N CYS A 390 -11.14 9.61 -25.10
CA CYS A 390 -10.88 8.31 -25.72
C CYS A 390 -10.26 8.41 -27.13
N PRO A 391 -9.35 7.47 -27.48
CA PRO A 391 -8.72 7.45 -28.80
C PRO A 391 -9.75 7.19 -29.93
N SER A 392 -9.42 7.65 -31.13
CA SER A 392 -10.26 7.61 -32.33
C SER A 392 -10.97 6.26 -32.55
N GLY A 393 -12.31 6.29 -32.60
CA GLY A 393 -13.16 5.09 -32.74
C GLY A 393 -13.64 4.48 -31.42
N ARG A 394 -13.21 5.04 -30.29
CA ARG A 394 -13.73 4.74 -28.95
C ARG A 394 -14.48 5.93 -28.37
N ALA A 395 -15.34 5.66 -27.39
CA ALA A 395 -16.09 6.64 -26.64
C ALA A 395 -16.12 6.25 -25.15
N CYS A 396 -16.38 7.23 -24.29
CA CYS A 396 -16.40 7.02 -22.85
C CYS A 396 -17.69 6.32 -22.42
N GLU A 397 -17.56 5.27 -21.61
CA GLU A 397 -18.68 4.69 -20.87
C GLU A 397 -18.71 5.29 -19.46
N GLU A 398 -19.64 6.20 -19.21
CA GLU A 398 -19.70 7.00 -17.97
C GLU A 398 -19.83 6.16 -16.68
N GLU A 399 -20.45 4.98 -16.76
CA GLU A 399 -20.71 4.09 -15.61
C GLU A 399 -19.46 3.29 -15.18
N SER A 400 -18.53 3.00 -16.09
CA SER A 400 -17.28 2.29 -15.78
C SER A 400 -16.05 3.19 -15.82
N GLY A 401 -16.11 4.34 -16.47
CA GLY A 401 -14.94 5.16 -16.77
C GLY A 401 -14.04 4.57 -17.86
N LEU A 402 -14.45 3.53 -18.59
CA LEU A 402 -13.64 2.90 -19.63
C LEU A 402 -13.91 3.43 -21.04
N CYS A 403 -12.86 3.48 -21.86
CA CYS A 403 -12.96 3.74 -23.29
C CYS A 403 -13.34 2.47 -24.07
N ARG A 404 -14.63 2.27 -24.33
CA ARG A 404 -15.14 1.19 -25.20
C ARG A 404 -15.26 1.66 -26.65
N GLU A 405 -15.44 0.73 -27.60
CA GLU A 405 -15.77 1.09 -28.98
C GLU A 405 -17.01 1.99 -29.04
N SER A 406 -17.00 3.03 -29.89
CA SER A 406 -18.12 3.98 -29.97
C SER A 406 -19.45 3.34 -30.36
N ALA A 407 -19.42 2.17 -31.00
CA ALA A 407 -20.61 1.38 -31.33
C ALA A 407 -21.16 0.55 -30.16
N CYS A 408 -20.38 0.38 -29.08
CA CYS A 408 -20.69 -0.48 -27.93
C CYS A 408 -21.06 0.29 -26.65
N VAL A 409 -20.82 1.61 -26.57
CA VAL A 409 -21.26 2.41 -25.42
C VAL A 409 -22.79 2.38 -25.32
N GLY A 410 -23.29 1.95 -24.15
CA GLY A 410 -24.74 1.74 -23.92
C GLY A 410 -25.31 0.43 -24.46
N VAL A 411 -24.49 -0.48 -25.00
CA VAL A 411 -24.94 -1.80 -25.48
C VAL A 411 -24.87 -2.84 -24.36
N ALA A 412 -25.96 -2.97 -23.61
CA ALA A 412 -26.10 -3.99 -22.57
C ALA A 412 -26.28 -5.40 -23.17
N CYS A 413 -25.25 -6.25 -23.07
CA CYS A 413 -25.29 -7.62 -23.55
C CYS A 413 -25.73 -8.63 -22.46
N PRO A 414 -26.40 -9.75 -22.84
CA PRO A 414 -26.72 -10.85 -21.92
C PRO A 414 -25.48 -11.49 -21.27
N SER A 415 -25.68 -12.18 -20.16
CA SER A 415 -24.62 -12.97 -19.50
C SER A 415 -23.97 -13.97 -20.46
N GLY A 416 -22.64 -14.01 -20.48
CA GLY A 416 -21.85 -14.81 -21.43
C GLY A 416 -21.72 -14.21 -22.83
N GLN A 417 -22.12 -12.95 -23.04
CA GLN A 417 -21.90 -12.21 -24.28
C GLN A 417 -21.13 -10.90 -24.03
N ARG A 418 -20.35 -10.48 -25.01
CA ARG A 418 -19.63 -9.20 -25.05
C ARG A 418 -20.12 -8.37 -26.25
N CYS A 419 -19.98 -7.06 -26.21
CA CYS A 419 -20.18 -6.25 -27.40
C CYS A 419 -18.94 -6.26 -28.29
N ASP A 420 -19.14 -6.37 -29.61
CA ASP A 420 -18.14 -6.37 -30.67
C ASP A 420 -18.76 -5.66 -31.88
N ALA A 421 -18.18 -4.54 -32.33
CA ALA A 421 -18.69 -3.69 -33.42
C ALA A 421 -20.18 -3.26 -33.26
N GLY A 422 -20.67 -3.14 -32.02
CA GLY A 422 -22.06 -2.77 -31.71
C GLY A 422 -23.08 -3.92 -31.71
N ALA A 423 -22.62 -5.17 -31.84
CA ALA A 423 -23.45 -6.37 -31.70
C ALA A 423 -23.00 -7.20 -30.49
N CYS A 424 -23.95 -7.84 -29.80
CA CYS A 424 -23.60 -8.82 -28.75
C CYS A 424 -23.18 -10.14 -29.40
N VAL A 425 -21.92 -10.52 -29.19
CA VAL A 425 -21.33 -11.79 -29.62
C VAL A 425 -21.03 -12.66 -28.40
N ASP A 426 -20.93 -13.96 -28.60
CA ASP A 426 -20.53 -14.90 -27.55
C ASP A 426 -19.18 -14.48 -26.94
N ALA A 427 -19.06 -14.44 -25.60
CA ALA A 427 -17.82 -14.03 -24.94
C ALA A 427 -16.64 -14.98 -25.25
N CYS A 428 -16.94 -16.24 -25.58
CA CYS A 428 -16.00 -17.25 -26.06
C CYS A 428 -15.72 -17.19 -27.58
N ALA A 429 -16.33 -16.26 -28.33
CA ALA A 429 -16.08 -16.13 -29.76
C ALA A 429 -14.60 -15.78 -30.03
N GLY A 430 -13.87 -16.71 -30.63
CA GLY A 430 -12.44 -16.61 -30.92
C GLY A 430 -11.51 -17.12 -29.79
N ALA A 431 -12.04 -17.62 -28.68
CA ALA A 431 -11.22 -18.08 -27.57
C ALA A 431 -10.58 -19.47 -27.83
N VAL A 432 -9.31 -19.60 -27.48
CA VAL A 432 -8.54 -20.85 -27.44
C VAL A 432 -7.97 -20.98 -26.02
N CYS A 433 -8.61 -21.80 -25.20
CA CYS A 433 -8.25 -21.97 -23.80
C CYS A 433 -6.97 -22.82 -23.60
N PRO A 434 -6.36 -22.77 -22.39
CA PRO A 434 -5.27 -23.65 -22.01
C PRO A 434 -5.57 -25.14 -22.17
N SER A 435 -4.51 -25.97 -22.18
CA SER A 435 -4.63 -27.41 -22.42
C SER A 435 -5.46 -28.10 -21.33
N GLY A 436 -6.56 -28.76 -21.74
CA GLY A 436 -7.51 -29.41 -20.84
C GLY A 436 -8.73 -28.56 -20.48
N GLN A 437 -8.81 -27.32 -20.99
CA GLN A 437 -9.93 -26.40 -20.73
C GLN A 437 -10.73 -26.08 -22.00
N ILE A 438 -12.01 -25.75 -21.80
CA ILE A 438 -12.90 -25.19 -22.82
C ILE A 438 -13.39 -23.82 -22.36
N CYS A 439 -13.73 -22.95 -23.30
CA CYS A 439 -14.37 -21.68 -22.94
C CYS A 439 -15.88 -21.90 -22.72
N ALA A 440 -16.37 -21.47 -21.56
CA ALA A 440 -17.79 -21.47 -21.22
C ALA A 440 -18.15 -20.16 -20.52
N GLY A 441 -19.22 -19.49 -21.00
CA GLY A 441 -19.73 -18.26 -20.37
C GLY A 441 -18.79 -17.05 -20.38
N GLY A 442 -17.69 -17.10 -21.13
CA GLY A 442 -16.65 -16.06 -21.14
C GLY A 442 -15.43 -16.36 -20.25
N ALA A 443 -15.36 -17.53 -19.62
CA ALA A 443 -14.19 -17.99 -18.86
C ALA A 443 -13.65 -19.31 -19.45
N CYS A 444 -12.35 -19.57 -19.28
CA CYS A 444 -11.80 -20.90 -19.50
C CYS A 444 -12.04 -21.77 -18.26
N VAL A 445 -12.64 -22.95 -18.47
CA VAL A 445 -13.00 -23.90 -17.41
C VAL A 445 -12.59 -25.31 -17.82
N ASP A 446 -12.31 -26.17 -16.84
CA ASP A 446 -11.86 -27.55 -17.11
C ASP A 446 -12.88 -28.34 -17.94
N ASP A 447 -12.40 -29.03 -18.98
CA ASP A 447 -13.26 -29.81 -19.85
C ASP A 447 -13.68 -31.11 -19.16
N ALA A 448 -14.86 -31.09 -18.56
CA ALA A 448 -15.52 -32.27 -17.99
C ALA A 448 -15.72 -33.41 -19.03
N SER A 449 -15.58 -33.13 -20.33
CA SER A 449 -15.60 -34.14 -21.41
C SER A 449 -14.26 -34.86 -21.58
N ALA A 450 -13.13 -34.23 -21.22
CA ALA A 450 -11.79 -34.78 -21.42
C ALA A 450 -11.51 -36.04 -20.56
N THR A 451 -12.28 -36.24 -19.50
CA THR A 451 -12.23 -37.46 -18.65
C THR A 451 -13.15 -38.60 -19.14
N ALA A 452 -13.92 -38.40 -20.21
CA ALA A 452 -14.99 -39.34 -20.60
C ALA A 452 -14.55 -40.54 -21.47
N THR A 453 -13.28 -40.63 -21.91
CA THR A 453 -12.81 -41.67 -22.85
C THR A 453 -11.60 -42.49 -22.38
N SER A 454 -11.63 -43.04 -21.15
CA SER A 454 -11.13 -44.39 -20.82
C SER A 454 -11.40 -44.75 -19.34
N GLY A 455 -12.34 -45.66 -19.08
CA GLY A 455 -12.60 -46.20 -17.73
C GLY A 455 -11.95 -47.57 -17.48
N PRO A 456 -12.21 -48.24 -16.32
CA PRO A 456 -13.24 -47.89 -15.32
C PRO A 456 -12.79 -47.92 -13.83
N THR A 457 -13.53 -47.15 -13.01
CA THR A 457 -13.83 -47.35 -11.57
C THR A 457 -12.77 -47.99 -10.65
N GLY A 458 -12.20 -47.18 -9.76
CA GLY A 458 -11.40 -47.62 -8.60
C GLY A 458 -11.60 -46.74 -7.35
N SER A 459 -12.83 -46.60 -6.88
CA SER A 459 -13.17 -45.88 -5.64
C SER A 459 -13.11 -46.82 -4.41
N THR A 460 -12.99 -46.40 -3.15
CA THR A 460 -12.86 -45.06 -2.55
C THR A 460 -12.23 -45.19 -1.15
N GLY A 461 -11.65 -44.12 -0.58
CA GLY A 461 -11.27 -44.07 0.83
C GLY A 461 -10.47 -42.80 1.20
N ALA A 462 -10.99 -41.84 1.98
CA ALA A 462 -12.32 -41.81 2.58
C ALA A 462 -12.85 -40.37 2.82
N SER A 463 -14.13 -40.17 2.49
CA SER A 463 -15.09 -39.69 3.48
C SER A 463 -16.17 -40.77 3.64
N LEU A 464 -17.00 -40.69 4.68
CA LEU A 464 -17.70 -41.85 5.26
C LEU A 464 -18.99 -42.29 4.53
N ASP A 465 -19.30 -43.57 4.66
CA ASP A 465 -20.46 -44.25 4.06
C ASP A 465 -21.82 -43.62 4.38
N SER A 466 -22.70 -43.56 3.36
CA SER A 466 -24.15 -43.76 3.50
C SER A 466 -24.79 -44.09 2.14
N GLY A 467 -24.86 -45.38 1.80
CA GLY A 467 -25.52 -45.87 0.59
C GLY A 467 -27.05 -45.86 0.70
N ALA A 468 -27.74 -45.32 -0.30
CA ALA A 468 -29.21 -45.31 -0.36
C ALA A 468 -29.79 -46.58 -1.01
N GLY A 469 -30.85 -47.12 -0.41
CA GLY A 469 -31.71 -48.17 -0.98
C GLY A 469 -33.18 -47.77 -0.82
N GLY A 470 -33.84 -47.37 -1.91
CA GLY A 470 -35.10 -46.61 -1.86
C GLY A 470 -36.39 -47.44 -1.72
N GLY A 471 -37.46 -46.77 -1.28
CA GLY A 471 -38.81 -47.32 -1.17
C GLY A 471 -39.88 -46.23 -0.96
N VAL A 472 -40.53 -45.82 -2.05
CA VAL A 472 -41.64 -44.85 -2.17
C VAL A 472 -42.65 -44.76 -1.01
N ALA A 473 -42.86 -43.54 -0.46
CA ALA A 473 -44.19 -42.94 -0.15
C ALA A 473 -44.09 -41.51 0.45
N ASP A 474 -45.02 -40.64 0.08
CA ASP A 474 -45.35 -39.35 0.73
C ASP A 474 -46.25 -39.55 1.98
N PRO A 475 -46.54 -38.52 2.81
CA PRO A 475 -45.64 -37.50 3.37
C PRO A 475 -45.89 -37.25 4.90
N ALA A 476 -45.16 -36.27 5.47
CA ALA A 476 -45.39 -35.57 6.75
C ALA A 476 -45.15 -36.35 8.08
N GLY A 477 -44.78 -35.61 9.14
CA GLY A 477 -44.83 -36.12 10.53
C GLY A 477 -43.65 -35.76 11.44
N SER A 478 -43.81 -34.70 12.23
CA SER A 478 -42.95 -34.22 13.32
C SER A 478 -42.50 -35.25 14.38
N GLY A 479 -41.32 -35.04 15.00
CA GLY A 479 -41.18 -35.19 16.47
C GLY A 479 -40.02 -36.02 17.07
N GLY A 480 -39.11 -35.33 17.79
CA GLY A 480 -38.97 -35.51 19.24
C GLY A 480 -38.06 -36.59 19.87
N THR A 481 -36.87 -36.15 20.31
CA THR A 481 -36.24 -36.42 21.64
C THR A 481 -35.75 -37.83 22.09
N GLY A 482 -34.53 -37.85 22.66
CA GLY A 482 -34.05 -38.82 23.67
C GLY A 482 -32.97 -39.83 23.20
N GLY A 483 -31.96 -40.22 23.99
CA GLY A 483 -31.51 -39.67 25.29
C GLY A 483 -30.59 -40.59 26.12
N ALA A 484 -29.38 -40.08 26.44
CA ALA A 484 -28.46 -40.45 27.55
C ALA A 484 -27.70 -41.82 27.59
N GLY A 485 -26.43 -41.74 28.04
CA GLY A 485 -25.62 -42.85 28.59
C GLY A 485 -24.50 -43.41 27.67
N GLY A 486 -23.26 -43.67 28.13
CA GLY A 486 -22.62 -43.29 29.41
C GLY A 486 -21.38 -44.13 29.80
N ALA A 487 -20.26 -43.46 30.12
CA ALA A 487 -19.02 -43.95 30.79
C ALA A 487 -18.14 -45.02 30.07
N GLY A 488 -16.79 -44.94 30.25
CA GLY A 488 -15.90 -46.01 29.71
C GLY A 488 -14.37 -45.84 29.63
N ALA A 489 -13.67 -45.11 30.51
CA ALA A 489 -12.18 -45.13 30.53
C ALA A 489 -11.64 -46.36 31.31
N PRO A 490 -10.53 -47.03 30.90
CA PRO A 490 -9.16 -46.59 31.28
C PRO A 490 -8.02 -46.99 30.29
N GLY A 491 -6.74 -46.62 30.52
CA GLY A 491 -5.63 -47.09 29.62
C GLY A 491 -4.13 -46.98 30.00
N ARG A 492 -3.64 -45.89 30.64
CA ARG A 492 -2.24 -45.67 31.17
C ARG A 492 -1.02 -46.48 30.61
N ARG A 493 -0.01 -45.79 30.04
CA ARG A 493 1.46 -45.86 30.34
C ARG A 493 2.20 -44.82 29.45
N ARG A 494 3.01 -43.85 29.93
CA ARG A 494 4.19 -43.78 30.82
C ARG A 494 5.53 -43.67 30.05
N GLY A 495 6.08 -42.45 29.97
CA GLY A 495 7.50 -42.16 29.71
C GLY A 495 7.90 -40.82 30.37
N ARG A 496 9.05 -40.75 31.05
CA ARG A 496 9.56 -39.53 31.73
C ARG A 496 11.07 -39.61 32.02
N LEU A 497 11.83 -38.58 31.63
CA LEU A 497 13.18 -38.24 32.10
C LEU A 497 13.33 -36.69 32.07
N GLY A 498 14.27 -36.02 32.78
CA GLY A 498 15.35 -36.57 33.62
C GLY A 498 16.02 -35.63 34.66
N TRP A 499 15.85 -34.29 34.60
CA TRP A 499 16.17 -33.31 35.67
C TRP A 499 17.65 -33.05 36.13
N ARG A 500 18.01 -31.74 36.19
CA ARG A 500 18.90 -31.01 37.15
C ARG A 500 20.43 -30.89 36.98
N ARG A 501 20.91 -29.66 37.25
CA ARG A 501 22.29 -29.23 37.58
C ARG A 501 22.68 -29.50 39.06
N ARG A 502 23.97 -29.79 39.33
CA ARG A 502 24.83 -29.47 40.53
C ARG A 502 26.20 -30.18 40.38
N GLY A 503 27.37 -29.69 40.82
CA GLY A 503 27.80 -28.36 41.27
C GLY A 503 29.00 -28.37 42.26
N ARG A 504 29.79 -27.26 42.34
CA ARG A 504 30.74 -26.85 43.42
C ARG A 504 31.99 -27.76 43.68
N ARG A 505 33.22 -27.26 43.91
CA ARG A 505 33.71 -26.61 45.17
C ARG A 505 35.23 -26.25 45.11
N LEU A 506 35.60 -25.08 45.69
CA LEU A 506 36.80 -24.75 46.54
C LEU A 506 38.25 -25.01 45.99
N TRP A 507 39.36 -24.38 46.45
CA TRP A 507 39.60 -23.46 47.59
C TRP A 507 40.72 -22.39 47.37
N LEU A 508 40.98 -21.63 48.44
CA LEU A 508 41.92 -20.49 48.67
C LEU A 508 43.40 -20.95 48.87
N PRO A 509 44.48 -20.08 48.94
CA PRO A 509 44.53 -18.84 49.77
C PRO A 509 45.54 -17.66 49.50
N ARG A 510 45.18 -16.48 50.07
CA ARG A 510 45.98 -15.43 50.81
C ARG A 510 47.36 -14.95 50.30
N GLY A 511 47.75 -13.67 50.40
CA GLY A 511 47.11 -12.45 50.96
C GLY A 511 48.12 -11.47 51.63
N ARG A 512 47.64 -10.45 52.38
CA ARG A 512 48.38 -9.37 53.12
C ARG A 512 48.81 -8.16 52.24
N ARG A 513 48.96 -6.91 52.74
CA ARG A 513 48.60 -6.22 54.01
C ARG A 513 48.72 -4.68 53.84
N ALA A 514 47.85 -3.91 54.53
CA ALA A 514 48.02 -2.51 55.03
C ALA A 514 48.47 -1.37 54.07
N GLY A 515 48.10 -0.09 54.26
CA GLY A 515 47.22 0.56 55.24
C GLY A 515 47.56 2.06 55.40
N LEU A 516 46.79 2.80 56.22
CA LEU A 516 46.97 4.23 56.59
C LEU A 516 46.69 5.27 55.45
N ALA A 517 46.48 6.58 55.68
CA ALA A 517 45.73 7.32 56.73
C ALA A 517 45.65 8.84 56.41
N ARG A 518 44.53 9.53 56.76
CA ARG A 518 44.32 11.01 56.75
C ARG A 518 44.30 11.65 55.33
N GLY A 519 43.75 12.86 55.06
CA GLY A 519 42.92 13.83 55.81
C GLY A 519 42.32 14.85 54.79
N ALA A 520 41.11 15.41 54.96
CA ALA A 520 40.82 16.66 55.71
C ALA A 520 41.82 17.80 55.38
N ALA A 521 41.47 18.85 54.62
CA ALA A 521 40.71 20.06 55.00
C ALA A 521 40.61 20.99 53.75
N ARG A 522 39.85 22.09 53.61
CA ARG A 522 38.75 22.83 54.31
C ARG A 522 38.19 23.80 53.24
N GLY A 523 36.99 24.37 53.27
CA GLY A 523 35.83 24.38 54.19
C GLY A 523 34.77 25.28 53.51
N ASP A 524 33.71 25.81 54.12
CA ASP A 524 33.01 25.54 55.38
C ASP A 524 31.76 26.44 55.39
N ARG A 525 30.54 25.87 55.52
CA ARG A 525 29.37 26.50 56.17
C ARG A 525 28.25 25.47 56.31
N ALA A 526 27.45 25.59 57.38
CA ALA A 526 26.58 24.52 57.85
C ALA A 526 25.17 25.01 58.24
N GLY A 527 24.19 24.10 58.11
CA GLY A 527 22.83 24.18 58.65
C GLY A 527 22.28 22.74 58.76
N ALA A 528 21.48 22.42 59.79
CA ALA A 528 21.21 21.02 60.16
C ALA A 528 19.76 20.75 60.58
N GLY A 529 19.22 19.57 60.23
CA GLY A 529 17.81 19.18 60.51
C GLY A 529 17.47 17.68 60.38
N ARG A 530 17.96 16.86 61.33
CA ARG A 530 17.42 15.55 61.86
C ARG A 530 16.38 14.77 61.00
N ARG A 531 16.64 13.53 60.53
CA ARG A 531 16.63 12.21 61.25
C ARG A 531 15.28 11.83 61.93
N ALA A 532 14.79 10.58 61.97
CA ALA A 532 15.11 9.29 61.30
C ALA A 532 14.04 8.19 61.65
N PRO A 533 13.93 7.04 60.93
CA PRO A 533 12.99 5.91 61.18
C PRO A 533 13.69 4.78 62.01
N PRO A 534 13.43 3.44 61.92
CA PRO A 534 12.33 2.62 61.35
C PRO A 534 11.85 1.43 62.27
N ALA A 535 10.94 0.55 61.79
CA ALA A 535 10.95 -0.91 62.04
C ALA A 535 9.89 -1.67 61.19
N ALA A 536 10.09 -2.98 60.95
CA ALA A 536 9.12 -3.86 60.29
C ALA A 536 9.12 -5.28 60.89
N ARG A 537 7.98 -6.01 60.83
CA ARG A 537 7.90 -7.49 60.89
C ARG A 537 6.52 -8.03 60.49
N GLN A 538 6.40 -9.36 60.48
CA GLN A 538 5.43 -10.15 59.67
C GLN A 538 4.98 -11.39 60.47
N ARG A 539 3.66 -11.73 60.50
CA ARG A 539 3.06 -13.10 60.34
C ARG A 539 1.68 -13.36 61.00
N LEU A 540 0.78 -13.95 60.18
CA LEU A 540 -0.13 -15.10 60.42
C LEU A 540 -1.45 -15.00 61.26
N ARG A 541 -2.53 -15.37 60.53
CA ARG A 541 -3.63 -16.34 60.84
C ARG A 541 -4.95 -15.93 61.55
N GLU A 542 -6.03 -16.36 60.88
CA GLU A 542 -7.34 -16.86 61.38
C GLU A 542 -8.40 -15.89 61.94
N GLY A 543 -9.69 -16.19 61.66
CA GLY A 543 -10.86 -15.51 62.23
C GLY A 543 -12.08 -15.40 61.28
N ARG A 544 -13.19 -16.10 61.57
CA ARG A 544 -14.45 -16.11 60.78
C ARG A 544 -15.45 -15.01 61.20
N ALA A 545 -16.40 -14.75 60.29
CA ALA A 545 -17.82 -14.41 60.50
C ALA A 545 -18.28 -12.93 60.57
N ARG A 546 -19.52 -12.71 60.07
CA ARG A 546 -20.32 -11.46 60.10
C ARG A 546 -21.13 -11.36 61.42
N PRO A 547 -21.73 -10.19 61.71
CA PRO A 547 -23.16 -10.02 61.39
C PRO A 547 -23.52 -8.66 60.73
N PRO A 548 -24.75 -8.50 60.16
CA PRO A 548 -25.17 -7.31 59.40
C PRO A 548 -26.10 -6.36 60.19
N VAL A 549 -26.52 -5.26 59.55
CA VAL A 549 -27.60 -4.37 60.01
C VAL A 549 -28.63 -4.17 58.89
N ASN A 550 -29.91 -4.49 59.15
CA ASN A 550 -31.05 -4.18 58.27
C ASN A 550 -31.60 -2.78 58.62
N ARG A 551 -32.25 -2.02 57.73
CA ARG A 551 -33.66 -2.06 57.26
C ARG A 551 -33.88 -0.78 56.41
N ALA A 552 -34.90 -0.57 55.59
CA ALA A 552 -36.10 -1.31 55.13
C ALA A 552 -36.50 -0.68 53.76
N GLY A 553 -37.41 -1.21 52.94
CA GLY A 553 -38.27 -2.38 53.07
C GLY A 553 -39.72 -2.04 52.70
N GLY A 554 -40.22 -2.63 51.60
CA GLY A 554 -41.53 -2.31 51.04
C GLY A 554 -41.55 -2.42 49.51
N ALA A 555 -42.25 -3.33 48.83
CA ALA A 555 -42.77 -4.68 49.08
C ALA A 555 -43.90 -4.88 48.05
N GLY A 556 -43.80 -5.94 47.25
CA GLY A 556 -44.75 -6.24 46.18
C GLY A 556 -44.09 -7.21 45.22
N GLY A 557 -44.52 -8.46 45.22
CA GLY A 557 -43.84 -9.51 44.46
C GLY A 557 -44.71 -10.75 44.28
N ALA A 558 -44.28 -11.60 43.35
CA ALA A 558 -44.77 -12.95 43.14
C ALA A 558 -43.57 -13.83 42.78
N ASP A 559 -43.58 -15.06 43.29
CA ASP A 559 -42.43 -15.96 43.43
C ASP A 559 -41.65 -16.27 42.15
N ALA A 560 -40.33 -16.43 42.30
CA ALA A 560 -39.52 -17.18 41.34
C ALA A 560 -39.65 -18.69 41.62
N SER A 561 -39.84 -19.50 40.58
CA SER A 561 -39.70 -20.95 40.65
C SER A 561 -38.93 -21.47 39.45
N SER A 562 -37.88 -22.24 39.69
CA SER A 562 -37.04 -22.83 38.66
C SER A 562 -37.68 -24.09 38.10
N THR A 563 -38.14 -24.05 36.85
CA THR A 563 -38.36 -25.27 36.05
C THR A 563 -37.46 -25.25 34.83
N GLY A 564 -36.47 -26.16 34.80
CA GLY A 564 -35.73 -26.45 33.58
C GLY A 564 -36.67 -27.06 32.56
N GLY A 565 -36.86 -26.38 31.44
CA GLY A 565 -37.70 -26.83 30.32
C GLY A 565 -37.03 -26.45 29.01
N GLY A 566 -36.56 -27.45 28.27
CA GLY A 566 -36.08 -27.23 26.91
C GLY A 566 -37.26 -26.92 25.99
N GLY A 567 -37.47 -25.65 25.71
CA GLY A 567 -38.41 -25.17 24.70
C GLY A 567 -37.63 -24.44 23.61
N GLY A 568 -37.72 -24.93 22.38
CA GLY A 568 -37.19 -24.21 21.23
C GLY A 568 -38.02 -22.94 21.00
N GLY A 569 -37.50 -21.80 21.44
CA GLY A 569 -37.87 -20.53 20.83
C GLY A 569 -37.49 -20.56 19.34
N ALA A 570 -38.24 -19.85 18.50
CA ALA A 570 -37.75 -19.58 17.16
C ALA A 570 -36.44 -18.79 17.24
N PRO A 571 -35.47 -19.00 16.32
CA PRO A 571 -34.25 -18.21 16.26
C PRO A 571 -34.62 -16.71 16.25
N ILE A 572 -34.05 -15.95 17.18
CA ILE A 572 -34.28 -14.51 17.27
C ILE A 572 -33.50 -13.88 16.12
N ALA A 573 -34.21 -13.32 15.15
CA ALA A 573 -33.59 -12.56 14.08
C ALA A 573 -32.96 -11.27 14.64
N CYS A 574 -31.81 -10.90 14.11
CA CYS A 574 -31.05 -9.71 14.49
C CYS A 574 -30.35 -9.14 13.25
N GLY A 575 -29.81 -7.93 13.38
CA GLY A 575 -29.11 -7.25 12.28
C GLY A 575 -30.04 -6.79 11.15
N GLY A 576 -29.48 -6.07 10.18
CA GLY A 576 -30.22 -5.40 9.11
C GLY A 576 -31.41 -4.61 9.66
N SER A 577 -32.59 -4.79 9.06
CA SER A 577 -33.83 -4.12 9.51
C SER A 577 -34.37 -4.56 10.89
N ALA A 578 -33.81 -5.61 11.52
CA ALA A 578 -34.19 -6.03 12.87
C ALA A 578 -33.37 -5.34 13.97
N GLY A 579 -32.14 -4.88 13.65
CA GLY A 579 -31.22 -4.26 14.60
C GLY A 579 -30.57 -5.24 15.59
N ALA A 580 -29.69 -4.74 16.45
CA ALA A 580 -28.96 -5.55 17.42
C ALA A 580 -29.80 -5.86 18.68
N THR A 581 -30.57 -6.95 18.65
CA THR A 581 -31.56 -7.30 19.69
C THR A 581 -31.26 -8.59 20.47
N CYS A 582 -30.03 -9.11 20.41
CA CYS A 582 -29.62 -10.33 21.11
C CYS A 582 -29.37 -10.10 22.61
N GLY A 583 -29.45 -11.16 23.43
CA GLY A 583 -29.18 -11.07 24.87
C GLY A 583 -27.70 -10.82 25.21
N GLU A 584 -27.42 -10.41 26.46
CA GLU A 584 -26.06 -10.14 26.96
C GLU A 584 -25.09 -11.35 26.82
N THR A 585 -25.62 -12.56 26.70
CA THR A 585 -24.86 -13.81 26.51
C THR A 585 -24.87 -14.33 25.06
N GLU A 586 -25.35 -13.53 24.11
CA GLU A 586 -25.57 -13.91 22.71
C GLU A 586 -24.92 -12.89 21.75
N TYR A 587 -24.54 -13.32 20.56
CA TYR A 587 -24.06 -12.47 19.45
C TYR A 587 -24.95 -12.65 18.23
N CYS A 588 -24.88 -11.73 17.26
CA CYS A 588 -25.69 -11.80 16.05
C CYS A 588 -24.93 -12.53 14.93
N GLU A 589 -25.10 -13.84 14.85
CA GLU A 589 -24.45 -14.69 13.84
C GLU A 589 -25.13 -14.47 12.48
N THR A 590 -24.39 -13.90 11.54
CA THR A 590 -24.83 -13.53 10.18
C THR A 590 -24.33 -14.55 9.14
N PRO A 591 -24.94 -14.59 7.94
CA PRO A 591 -24.32 -15.24 6.80
C PRO A 591 -22.98 -14.59 6.46
N ASP A 592 -22.02 -15.41 6.02
CA ASP A 592 -20.73 -14.99 5.46
C ASP A 592 -19.91 -14.04 6.36
N ASP A 593 -20.11 -14.17 7.68
CA ASP A 593 -19.53 -13.37 8.78
C ASP A 593 -19.73 -11.83 8.67
N ALA A 594 -20.59 -11.37 7.76
CA ALA A 594 -20.90 -9.96 7.49
C ALA A 594 -21.39 -9.20 8.74
N CYS A 595 -21.23 -7.87 8.79
CA CYS A 595 -21.54 -7.15 10.02
C CYS A 595 -23.06 -6.97 10.23
N PRO A 596 -23.55 -6.89 11.48
CA PRO A 596 -24.99 -6.80 11.77
C PRO A 596 -25.70 -5.55 11.22
N GLY A 597 -24.96 -4.56 10.69
CA GLY A 597 -25.55 -3.44 9.93
C GLY A 597 -25.93 -3.82 8.50
N GLU A 598 -25.18 -4.73 7.87
CA GLU A 598 -25.33 -5.13 6.47
C GLU A 598 -26.29 -6.32 6.30
N ALA A 599 -26.15 -7.34 7.14
CA ALA A 599 -26.85 -8.62 7.02
C ALA A 599 -27.85 -8.87 8.16
N GLN A 600 -28.93 -9.59 7.84
CA GLN A 600 -29.83 -10.13 8.86
C GLN A 600 -29.34 -11.51 9.31
N GLY A 601 -28.98 -11.61 10.58
CA GLY A 601 -28.51 -12.83 11.24
C GLY A 601 -29.50 -13.42 12.25
N VAL A 602 -28.98 -14.31 13.08
CA VAL A 602 -29.67 -15.01 14.18
C VAL A 602 -28.86 -14.88 15.47
N CYS A 603 -29.54 -14.65 16.59
CA CYS A 603 -28.88 -14.64 17.90
C CYS A 603 -28.35 -16.04 18.28
N ALA A 604 -27.03 -16.15 18.43
CA ALA A 604 -26.32 -17.37 18.80
C ALA A 604 -25.62 -17.21 20.16
N PRO A 605 -25.47 -18.28 20.97
CA PRO A 605 -24.79 -18.18 22.27
C PRO A 605 -23.30 -17.86 22.11
N ARG A 606 -22.78 -16.88 22.85
CA ARG A 606 -21.35 -16.55 22.82
C ARG A 606 -20.50 -17.72 23.35
N PRO A 607 -19.44 -18.17 22.65
CA PRO A 607 -18.48 -19.11 23.21
C PRO A 607 -17.76 -18.49 24.41
N SER A 608 -17.31 -19.32 25.35
CA SER A 608 -16.46 -18.83 26.44
C SER A 608 -15.04 -18.59 25.94
N ARG A 609 -14.44 -17.44 26.29
CA ARG A 609 -13.09 -17.06 25.85
C ARG A 609 -11.98 -18.07 26.21
N TRP A 610 -12.24 -18.96 27.17
CA TRP A 610 -11.35 -20.03 27.63
C TRP A 610 -11.46 -21.32 26.80
N ASP A 611 -12.52 -21.47 26.01
CA ASP A 611 -12.74 -22.62 25.13
C ASP A 611 -12.32 -22.31 23.67
N CYS A 612 -12.03 -21.04 23.38
CA CYS A 612 -11.47 -20.61 22.09
C CYS A 612 -9.97 -20.96 21.96
N PRO A 613 -9.48 -21.21 20.73
CA PRO A 613 -8.08 -21.55 20.49
C PRO A 613 -7.07 -20.44 20.84
N GLU A 614 -5.78 -20.80 20.99
CA GLU A 614 -4.67 -19.92 21.40
C GLU A 614 -3.87 -19.34 20.21
N GLU A 615 -4.12 -19.81 18.98
CA GLU A 615 -3.61 -19.18 17.76
C GLU A 615 -4.16 -17.76 17.59
N CYS A 616 -3.27 -16.89 17.14
CA CYS A 616 -3.55 -15.48 16.87
C CYS A 616 -3.11 -15.21 15.43
N ALA A 617 -4.03 -15.39 14.49
CA ALA A 617 -3.84 -15.03 13.09
C ALA A 617 -4.20 -13.54 12.85
N GLY A 618 -5.04 -12.98 13.73
CA GLY A 618 -5.65 -11.68 13.52
C GLY A 618 -6.97 -11.77 12.75
N GLY A 619 -7.73 -10.68 12.76
CA GLY A 619 -9.04 -10.55 12.13
C GLY A 619 -9.79 -9.35 12.68
N CYS A 620 -10.43 -8.60 11.79
CA CYS A 620 -11.12 -7.35 12.12
C CYS A 620 -12.55 -7.65 12.60
N GLY A 621 -12.83 -7.39 13.87
CA GLY A 621 -14.20 -7.44 14.39
C GLY A 621 -15.04 -6.30 13.84
N CYS A 622 -16.36 -6.47 13.76
CA CYS A 622 -17.31 -5.43 13.35
C CYS A 622 -17.36 -4.17 14.23
N ASP A 623 -16.59 -4.14 15.32
CA ASP A 623 -16.30 -2.98 16.18
C ASP A 623 -14.92 -2.35 15.87
N GLN A 624 -14.37 -2.64 14.68
CA GLN A 624 -13.04 -2.22 14.19
C GLN A 624 -11.84 -2.73 15.02
N ARG A 625 -12.09 -3.54 16.06
CA ARG A 625 -11.06 -4.06 16.97
C ARG A 625 -10.51 -5.40 16.48
N VAL A 626 -9.24 -5.67 16.79
CA VAL A 626 -8.56 -6.90 16.34
C VAL A 626 -8.82 -8.04 17.31
N TYR A 627 -9.17 -9.20 16.76
CA TYR A 627 -9.32 -10.45 17.49
C TYR A 627 -8.32 -11.50 16.98
N CYS A 628 -7.86 -12.39 17.86
CA CYS A 628 -6.88 -13.42 17.47
C CYS A 628 -7.42 -14.43 16.46
N ASN A 629 -8.72 -14.73 16.55
CA ASN A 629 -9.48 -15.61 15.66
C ASN A 629 -10.99 -15.38 15.88
N ALA A 630 -11.84 -15.83 14.96
CA ALA A 630 -13.30 -15.61 14.99
C ALA A 630 -13.95 -16.01 16.33
N CYS A 631 -13.61 -17.16 16.92
CA CYS A 631 -14.13 -17.57 18.23
C CYS A 631 -13.90 -16.49 19.31
N THR A 632 -12.74 -15.83 19.30
CA THR A 632 -12.44 -14.77 20.28
C THR A 632 -13.23 -13.48 20.05
N ALA A 633 -13.66 -13.18 18.82
CA ALA A 633 -14.61 -12.12 18.51
C ALA A 633 -16.03 -12.50 18.95
N HIS A 634 -16.47 -13.73 18.63
CA HIS A 634 -17.82 -14.21 18.97
C HIS A 634 -17.99 -14.29 20.50
N ALA A 635 -16.92 -14.61 21.23
CA ALA A 635 -16.87 -14.54 22.69
C ALA A 635 -17.01 -13.11 23.25
N ALA A 636 -16.53 -12.09 22.52
CA ALA A 636 -16.73 -10.68 22.85
C ALA A 636 -18.10 -10.15 22.40
N GLY A 637 -18.73 -10.78 21.40
CA GLY A 637 -20.04 -10.43 20.87
C GLY A 637 -20.07 -9.98 19.40
N MET A 638 -18.92 -10.05 18.70
CA MET A 638 -18.72 -9.51 17.36
C MET A 638 -18.45 -10.64 16.36
N ASN A 639 -18.83 -10.42 15.09
CA ASN A 639 -18.37 -11.24 13.96
C ASN A 639 -17.03 -10.68 13.45
N VAL A 640 -16.29 -11.45 12.65
CA VAL A 640 -15.07 -10.99 11.97
C VAL A 640 -15.37 -10.83 10.48
N SER A 641 -15.32 -9.59 9.98
CA SER A 641 -15.61 -9.28 8.57
C SER A 641 -14.34 -8.86 7.83
N ALA A 642 -14.23 -9.29 6.57
CA ALA A 642 -13.16 -8.87 5.66
C ALA A 642 -13.31 -7.41 5.20
N ASP A 643 -14.54 -6.88 5.21
CA ASP A 643 -14.86 -5.51 4.80
C ASP A 643 -14.64 -4.48 5.92
N THR A 644 -14.31 -4.92 7.15
CA THR A 644 -14.09 -4.03 8.30
C THR A 644 -12.62 -3.67 8.47
N SER A 645 -12.32 -2.38 8.67
CA SER A 645 -10.97 -1.92 8.99
C SER A 645 -10.52 -2.37 10.39
N CYS A 646 -9.32 -2.95 10.48
CA CYS A 646 -8.66 -3.27 11.75
C CYS A 646 -8.05 -2.01 12.42
N ALA A 647 -8.86 -0.97 12.65
CA ALA A 647 -8.40 0.29 13.22
C ALA A 647 -9.43 0.90 14.19
N SER A 648 -9.07 0.99 15.48
CA SER A 648 -9.95 1.44 16.57
C SER A 648 -9.33 2.56 17.40
N GLY A 649 -10.14 3.43 17.99
CA GLY A 649 -9.71 4.44 18.96
C GLY A 649 -10.16 4.12 20.38
N ASP A 650 -9.33 4.44 21.38
CA ASP A 650 -9.68 4.33 22.81
C ASP A 650 -9.36 5.65 23.54
N TYR A 651 -10.35 6.26 24.18
CA TYR A 651 -10.19 7.49 24.97
C TYR A 651 -9.87 7.22 26.45
N GLU A 652 -8.91 7.94 27.05
CA GLU A 652 -8.65 7.89 28.49
C GLU A 652 -8.36 9.26 29.14
N ILE A 653 -9.13 9.57 30.19
CA ILE A 653 -8.93 10.72 31.08
C ILE A 653 -7.85 10.36 32.13
N VAL A 654 -6.62 10.83 31.95
CA VAL A 654 -5.54 10.72 32.95
C VAL A 654 -5.18 12.09 33.55
N SER A 655 -3.90 12.45 33.70
CA SER A 655 -3.49 13.81 34.07
C SER A 655 -3.52 14.82 32.91
N ARG A 656 -3.85 14.33 31.71
CA ARG A 656 -4.25 15.01 30.47
C ARG A 656 -5.18 14.05 29.74
N ASP A 657 -6.01 14.58 28.86
CA ASP A 657 -6.85 13.74 28.01
C ASP A 657 -6.02 13.08 26.91
N ARG A 658 -6.32 11.83 26.61
CA ARG A 658 -5.58 11.00 25.65
C ARG A 658 -6.52 10.24 24.74
N VAL A 659 -6.12 10.17 23.47
CA VAL A 659 -6.69 9.22 22.51
C VAL A 659 -5.56 8.30 22.07
N TYR A 660 -5.79 7.00 22.21
CA TYR A 660 -4.97 5.96 21.63
C TYR A 660 -5.62 5.58 20.30
N VAL A 661 -4.88 5.62 19.19
CA VAL A 661 -5.36 5.11 17.90
C VAL A 661 -4.58 3.86 17.57
N HIS A 662 -5.28 2.78 17.33
CA HIS A 662 -4.72 1.47 17.00
C HIS A 662 -5.01 1.16 15.53
N HIS A 663 -4.06 0.54 14.85
CA HIS A 663 -4.22 -0.01 13.50
C HIS A 663 -3.41 -1.31 13.42
N ALA A 664 -3.87 -2.28 12.64
CA ALA A 664 -3.16 -3.54 12.47
C ALA A 664 -3.06 -3.95 10.99
N ASP A 665 -1.83 -4.19 10.56
CA ASP A 665 -1.53 -4.83 9.29
C ASP A 665 -1.51 -6.35 9.52
N LEU A 666 -2.61 -7.01 9.13
CA LEU A 666 -2.79 -8.45 9.26
C LEU A 666 -1.78 -9.25 8.44
N ALA A 667 -1.38 -8.76 7.25
CA ALA A 667 -0.47 -9.46 6.35
C ALA A 667 0.97 -9.42 6.86
N ALA A 668 1.43 -8.27 7.37
CA ALA A 668 2.75 -8.15 7.98
C ALA A 668 2.80 -8.60 9.45
N ASN A 669 1.66 -8.98 10.05
CA ASN A 669 1.53 -9.33 11.48
C ASN A 669 2.00 -8.19 12.41
N ARG A 670 1.57 -6.94 12.14
CA ARG A 670 2.01 -5.73 12.88
C ARG A 670 0.87 -4.97 13.58
N ARG A 671 1.18 -4.36 14.73
CA ARG A 671 0.32 -3.37 15.40
C ARG A 671 0.97 -1.99 15.40
N LEU A 672 0.30 -1.01 14.80
CA LEU A 672 0.55 0.41 15.03
C LEU A 672 -0.22 0.90 16.27
N THR A 673 0.36 1.82 17.03
CA THR A 673 -0.34 2.59 18.07
C THR A 673 0.17 4.03 18.12
N LEU A 674 -0.74 4.98 17.98
CA LEU A 674 -0.51 6.42 18.05
C LEU A 674 -0.98 6.96 19.41
N TYR A 675 -0.19 7.87 19.97
CA TYR A 675 -0.41 8.41 21.32
C TYR A 675 -0.72 9.91 21.23
N LEU A 676 -2.00 10.24 21.03
CA LEU A 676 -2.50 11.61 20.96
C LEU A 676 -2.81 12.16 22.36
N THR A 677 -2.56 13.44 22.62
CA THR A 677 -2.97 14.08 23.89
C THR A 677 -3.24 15.58 23.78
N TRP A 678 -4.05 16.10 24.70
CA TRP A 678 -4.53 17.47 24.75
C TRP A 678 -4.07 18.22 26.03
N PRO A 679 -3.74 19.52 25.96
CA PRO A 679 -3.06 20.20 24.87
C PRO A 679 -1.54 20.09 25.05
N THR A 680 -0.83 19.65 24.01
CA THR A 680 0.64 19.55 23.98
C THR A 680 1.16 19.94 22.59
N GLN A 681 2.48 19.98 22.39
CA GLN A 681 3.11 20.03 21.06
C GLN A 681 3.57 18.61 20.71
N SER A 682 3.50 18.21 19.43
CA SER A 682 4.00 16.91 18.96
C SER A 682 5.49 16.75 19.24
N ASP A 683 5.95 15.50 19.41
CA ASP A 683 7.39 15.21 19.43
C ASP A 683 8.01 15.63 18.08
N PRO A 684 9.17 16.31 18.03
CA PRO A 684 9.79 16.73 16.77
C PRO A 684 10.00 15.63 15.73
N ARG A 685 10.07 14.35 16.13
CA ARG A 685 10.12 13.19 15.22
C ARG A 685 8.84 13.01 14.39
N TYR A 686 7.71 13.50 14.88
CA TYR A 686 6.38 13.37 14.28
C TYR A 686 5.80 14.74 13.86
N ALA A 687 6.66 15.76 13.74
CA ALA A 687 6.23 17.11 13.37
C ALA A 687 5.80 17.25 11.89
N GLY A 688 6.01 16.21 11.07
CA GLY A 688 5.47 16.09 9.71
C GLY A 688 4.14 15.34 9.63
N VAL A 689 3.53 14.99 10.77
CA VAL A 689 2.13 14.53 10.82
C VAL A 689 1.25 15.76 11.07
N GLU A 690 0.43 16.12 10.09
CA GLU A 690 -0.55 17.19 10.20
C GLU A 690 -1.73 16.74 11.07
N LEU A 691 -2.15 17.61 11.99
CA LEU A 691 -3.20 17.37 12.99
C LEU A 691 -4.07 18.62 13.13
N PRO A 692 -5.40 18.49 13.28
CA PRO A 692 -6.27 19.57 13.74
C PRO A 692 -5.77 20.20 15.05
N GLU A 693 -6.12 21.48 15.25
CA GLU A 693 -5.66 22.25 16.40
C GLU A 693 -5.94 21.57 17.76
N LEU A 694 -5.16 21.98 18.77
CA LEU A 694 -5.23 21.58 20.19
C LEU A 694 -4.67 20.19 20.54
N TRP A 695 -4.50 19.27 19.59
CA TRP A 695 -3.95 17.93 19.83
C TRP A 695 -2.52 17.76 19.32
N ALA A 696 -1.83 16.74 19.85
CA ALA A 696 -0.43 16.46 19.51
C ALA A 696 -0.11 14.97 19.60
N LEU A 697 0.72 14.49 18.67
CA LEU A 697 1.26 13.13 18.62
C LEU A 697 2.59 13.05 19.40
N LEU A 698 2.59 12.33 20.52
CA LEU A 698 3.74 12.24 21.42
C LEU A 698 4.63 11.01 21.23
N ASP A 699 4.04 9.90 20.80
CA ASP A 699 4.76 8.65 20.58
C ASP A 699 4.06 7.86 19.46
N VAL A 700 4.84 7.02 18.79
CA VAL A 700 4.39 6.07 17.78
C VAL A 700 5.04 4.74 18.11
N ALA A 701 4.23 3.73 18.44
CA ALA A 701 4.70 2.38 18.73
C ALA A 701 4.26 1.44 17.62
N LEU A 702 5.21 0.71 17.04
CA LEU A 702 4.97 -0.39 16.11
C LEU A 702 5.49 -1.68 16.74
N THR A 703 4.71 -2.77 16.74
CA THR A 703 5.14 -4.12 17.14
C THR A 703 4.80 -5.18 16.08
N GLY A 704 5.42 -6.36 16.19
CA GLY A 704 5.30 -7.47 15.24
C GLY A 704 4.68 -8.77 15.80
N ASP A 705 3.64 -8.70 16.62
CA ASP A 705 2.78 -9.84 17.00
C ASP A 705 1.32 -9.38 17.10
N MET A 706 0.41 -10.00 16.35
CA MET A 706 -1.03 -9.75 16.40
C MET A 706 -1.64 -9.87 17.81
N ARG A 707 -0.99 -10.56 18.75
CA ARG A 707 -1.41 -10.58 20.16
C ARG A 707 -1.37 -9.21 20.80
N ASP A 708 -0.39 -8.36 20.46
CA ASP A 708 -0.37 -6.97 20.95
C ASP A 708 -1.65 -6.25 20.53
N CYS A 709 -2.18 -6.46 19.31
CA CYS A 709 -3.42 -5.83 18.84
C CYS A 709 -4.61 -6.12 19.77
N THR A 710 -4.63 -7.29 20.42
CA THR A 710 -5.70 -7.72 21.32
C THR A 710 -5.57 -7.17 22.75
N GLU A 711 -4.45 -6.52 23.11
CA GLU A 711 -4.30 -5.85 24.42
C GLU A 711 -4.68 -4.35 24.34
N PRO A 712 -5.56 -3.84 25.23
CA PRO A 712 -6.41 -2.69 24.91
C PRO A 712 -5.76 -1.29 25.00
N ARG A 713 -4.43 -1.13 25.19
CA ARG A 713 -3.80 0.21 25.34
C ARG A 713 -2.36 0.36 24.88
N THR A 714 -1.43 -0.44 25.43
CA THR A 714 0.01 -0.19 25.32
C THR A 714 0.72 -1.50 24.99
N PRO A 715 1.28 -1.68 23.77
CA PRO A 715 2.04 -2.88 23.41
C PRO A 715 3.23 -3.13 24.33
N GLY A 716 3.70 -4.37 24.36
CA GLY A 716 4.92 -4.76 25.08
C GLY A 716 6.13 -3.90 24.73
N ALA A 717 7.16 -3.89 25.59
CA ALA A 717 8.46 -3.28 25.26
C ALA A 717 9.39 -4.24 24.50
N GLU A 718 9.10 -5.54 24.58
CA GLU A 718 9.69 -6.58 23.73
C GLU A 718 8.89 -6.61 22.41
N GLY A 719 9.54 -6.83 21.26
CA GLY A 719 8.87 -6.86 19.95
C GLY A 719 8.56 -5.49 19.31
N ARG A 720 8.93 -4.36 19.93
CA ARG A 720 8.82 -3.01 19.32
C ARG A 720 9.89 -2.75 18.27
N TYR A 721 9.47 -2.19 17.14
CA TYR A 721 10.37 -1.58 16.16
C TYR A 721 10.82 -0.18 16.63
N PRO A 722 12.07 0.22 16.33
CA PRO A 722 12.58 1.55 16.66
C PRO A 722 12.04 2.60 15.67
N VAL A 723 10.99 3.32 16.04
CA VAL A 723 10.43 4.41 15.20
C VAL A 723 11.28 5.68 15.30
N THR A 724 11.82 6.13 14.17
CA THR A 724 12.67 7.32 14.04
C THR A 724 11.89 8.58 13.69
N GLY A 725 10.81 8.44 12.93
CA GLY A 725 9.92 9.55 12.56
C GLY A 725 8.56 9.10 12.03
N ALA A 726 7.68 10.07 11.77
CA ALA A 726 6.43 9.84 11.06
C ALA A 726 5.99 11.11 10.31
N THR A 727 5.30 10.92 9.19
CA THR A 727 4.70 11.98 8.35
C THR A 727 3.28 11.61 7.93
N GLY A 728 2.53 12.55 7.36
CA GLY A 728 1.19 12.32 6.80
C GLY A 728 0.13 13.23 7.43
N ILE A 729 -1.14 12.80 7.39
CA ILE A 729 -2.27 13.61 7.84
C ILE A 729 -3.18 12.75 8.72
N MET A 730 -3.66 13.32 9.83
CA MET A 730 -4.85 12.84 10.53
C MET A 730 -5.91 13.94 10.53
N SER A 731 -7.18 13.59 10.47
CA SER A 731 -8.30 14.50 10.69
C SER A 731 -9.39 13.80 11.50
N TRP A 732 -10.32 14.56 12.08
CA TRP A 732 -11.38 13.96 12.87
C TRP A 732 -12.62 14.83 13.06
N GLU A 733 -13.77 14.17 13.21
CA GLU A 733 -14.95 14.78 13.83
C GLU A 733 -14.66 15.02 15.32
N THR A 734 -15.22 16.11 15.89
CA THR A 734 -15.03 16.45 17.31
C THR A 734 -16.33 16.49 18.09
N GLU A 735 -16.25 16.07 19.35
CA GLU A 735 -17.32 16.31 20.33
C GLU A 735 -17.65 17.81 20.44
N PRO A 736 -18.93 18.19 20.31
CA PRO A 736 -19.35 19.58 20.47
C PRO A 736 -18.95 20.16 21.84
N ASN A 737 -18.23 21.28 21.80
CA ASN A 737 -17.73 22.06 22.96
C ASN A 737 -16.54 21.48 23.74
N THR A 738 -16.13 20.22 23.54
CA THR A 738 -14.93 19.65 24.20
C THR A 738 -13.73 19.55 23.25
N GLY A 739 -13.95 19.36 21.95
CA GLY A 739 -12.87 19.23 20.96
C GLY A 739 -12.14 17.88 21.03
N ILE A 740 -12.77 16.86 21.62
CA ILE A 740 -12.24 15.49 21.69
C ILE A 740 -12.51 14.79 20.35
N PRO A 741 -11.53 14.09 19.73
CA PRO A 741 -11.72 13.30 18.52
C PRO A 741 -12.74 12.18 18.74
N CYS A 742 -13.72 12.05 17.83
CA CYS A 742 -14.75 11.01 17.88
C CYS A 742 -14.63 9.97 16.77
N VAL A 743 -14.41 10.45 15.54
CA VAL A 743 -14.24 9.64 14.33
C VAL A 743 -12.99 10.15 13.65
N ILE A 744 -11.96 9.31 13.54
CA ILE A 744 -10.65 9.67 13.02
C ILE A 744 -10.47 9.10 11.61
N ASP A 745 -10.06 9.95 10.69
CA ASP A 745 -9.43 9.56 9.43
C ASP A 745 -7.92 9.75 9.56
N MET A 746 -7.12 8.80 9.09
CA MET A 746 -5.67 8.92 9.08
C MET A 746 -5.03 8.26 7.86
N ASP A 747 -4.00 8.94 7.35
CA ASP A 747 -3.08 8.44 6.34
C ASP A 747 -1.68 8.90 6.75
N ILE A 748 -0.92 8.00 7.39
CA ILE A 748 0.40 8.32 7.93
C ILE A 748 1.45 7.30 7.51
N ALA A 749 2.69 7.76 7.36
CA ALA A 749 3.85 6.97 7.01
C ALA A 749 4.85 6.98 8.18
N VAL A 750 5.30 5.80 8.62
CA VAL A 750 6.14 5.61 9.82
C VAL A 750 7.54 5.14 9.39
N THR A 751 8.57 5.88 9.81
CA THR A 751 9.97 5.58 9.48
C THR A 751 10.64 4.78 10.61
N LEU A 752 11.36 3.72 10.27
CA LEU A 752 12.04 2.82 11.20
C LEU A 752 13.57 3.00 11.17
N ASP A 753 14.26 2.72 12.28
CA ASP A 753 15.73 2.80 12.35
C ASP A 753 16.40 1.64 11.60
N GLY A 754 17.12 1.96 10.54
CA GLY A 754 17.93 1.02 9.75
C GLY A 754 17.25 0.39 8.54
N GLU A 755 15.95 0.61 8.33
CA GLU A 755 15.22 0.13 7.14
C GLU A 755 15.16 1.21 6.04
N PRO A 756 15.20 0.84 4.74
CA PRO A 756 15.11 1.79 3.63
C PRO A 756 13.67 2.17 3.26
N ALA A 757 12.66 1.51 3.84
CA ALA A 757 11.25 1.71 3.55
C ALA A 757 10.53 2.47 4.68
N THR A 758 9.43 3.14 4.31
CA THR A 758 8.52 3.79 5.26
C THR A 758 7.18 3.07 5.20
N GLU A 759 6.61 2.71 6.36
CA GLU A 759 5.41 1.88 6.43
C GLU A 759 4.15 2.75 6.56
N ARG A 760 3.22 2.63 5.60
CA ARG A 760 2.03 3.49 5.49
C ARG A 760 0.82 2.81 6.14
N PHE A 761 0.12 3.53 6.99
CA PHE A 761 -1.08 3.08 7.69
C PHE A 761 -2.24 4.02 7.35
N GLN A 762 -3.27 3.48 6.70
CA GLN A 762 -4.46 4.19 6.28
C GLN A 762 -5.71 3.60 6.95
N ALA A 763 -6.57 4.47 7.49
CA ALA A 763 -7.92 4.11 7.89
C ALA A 763 -8.83 5.33 7.82
N LYS A 764 -10.11 5.10 7.49
CA LYS A 764 -11.18 6.10 7.58
C LYS A 764 -12.26 5.62 8.54
N GLY A 765 -12.95 6.56 9.18
CA GLY A 765 -14.08 6.25 10.06
C GLY A 765 -13.69 5.54 11.36
N VAL A 766 -12.46 5.73 11.87
CA VAL A 766 -11.98 5.06 13.10
C VAL A 766 -12.71 5.62 14.31
N VAL A 767 -13.58 4.81 14.92
CA VAL A 767 -14.42 5.23 16.05
C VAL A 767 -13.59 5.26 17.34
N VAL A 768 -13.69 6.34 18.10
CA VAL A 768 -13.00 6.52 19.38
C VAL A 768 -13.93 6.16 20.54
N ASP A 769 -13.72 4.99 21.14
CA ASP A 769 -14.53 4.46 22.22
C ASP A 769 -14.59 5.39 23.44
N ASN A 770 -15.80 5.58 23.96
CA ASN A 770 -16.17 6.50 25.07
C ASN A 770 -16.16 8.00 24.71
N THR A 771 -16.43 8.35 23.44
CA THR A 771 -16.63 9.74 22.97
C THR A 771 -17.92 9.86 22.13
N CYS A 772 -18.43 11.08 21.92
CA CYS A 772 -19.61 11.39 21.09
C CYS A 772 -20.90 10.60 21.46
N LEU A 773 -21.31 10.69 22.74
CA LEU A 773 -22.56 10.13 23.28
C LEU A 773 -23.64 11.21 23.53
#